data_AF-A0A9R0HTP8-F1
#
_entry.id   AF-A0A9R0HTP8-F1
#
_cell.length_a   1.000
_cell.length_b   1.000
_cell.length_c   1.000
_cell.angle_alpha   90.00
_cell.angle_beta   90.00
_cell.angle_gamma   90.00
#
_symmetry.space_group_name_H-M   'P 1'
#
loop_
_entity.id
_entity.type
_entity.pdbx_description
1 polymer ?
#
loop_
_entity_poly.entity_id
_entity_poly.type
_entity_poly.pdbx_seq_one_letter_code
_entity_poly.pdbx_strand_id
1 'polypeptide(L)'
;MGAANSREGLELSDSDDYDERQSEGEEDEDYDTSEEQQDEEQRSHGGRETTPSSALDDVESRLKALKLKYSTPASVSASASQKKNAVKLYRHVGGGTTDSKWKTAEGATTYCFVKSGNGDEDGEGEGDEDGEEEEGGKFWELRVGSKIRARVSTDLQLKMFPEQLRVDFVWNGVWAMKFFEKNNYYNMFVSEFNDCLFENVHGVEPTDQNKLKVYGKDFMGWHNPDAADDTMWDAVDDELIGSKTPSSTPSRIKQDLLEEFEEVANTGIQSLALGALDNSFLVGNDGIQVVKNFRHGIHGKGVCVKFDRGTGSRNVNSSSNSTPKKAILMRGETNMMLMSPVLENKPHARGLHQLDIETGKIVTEWKFEKDGADISMRDITNDNKGAQLDPSGSTFLGLDDNRLCQWDMRDRRGMVQDIASANSPVLHWNQGHQFSRGTNFQCFASTGDGSIVVGSLDGKIRLYSKTSMRQAKTAFPGLGSSITHVDVTYDGKWVLGTTDTYLILICTLFSDKDGRTKTGFSGRMGNRVSAPRLLKLTPVDAHMAGANNKFHGAQFSWVTEEGKQERHIVVTAGKFSVIWNFEQVKNSAHECYRNQQGLKSCYCYKIVLKDESIVDSRFMHEKFAVSDSPEAPLVVATPMKVTSFSISNKQ
;
A
#
# COMPACT_ATOMS: atom_id res chain seq x y z
N MET A 1 -4.91 3.99 18.99
CA MET A 1 -5.26 4.30 17.58
C MET A 1 -4.80 5.72 17.28
N GLY A 2 -4.08 5.97 16.19
CA GLY A 2 -3.57 7.30 15.85
C GLY A 2 -3.56 7.54 14.35
N ALA A 3 -3.82 8.77 13.91
CA ALA A 3 -3.67 9.17 12.52
C ALA A 3 -2.18 9.31 12.18
N ALA A 4 -1.78 8.89 10.97
CA ALA A 4 -0.38 8.93 10.54
C ALA A 4 0.24 10.33 10.68
N ASN A 5 -0.51 11.36 10.28
CA ASN A 5 -0.08 12.76 10.29
C ASN A 5 0.30 13.28 11.70
N SER A 6 -0.26 12.71 12.78
CA SER A 6 0.04 13.12 14.15
C SER A 6 1.44 12.70 14.63
N ARG A 7 2.10 11.79 13.89
CA ARG A 7 3.40 11.19 14.27
C ARG A 7 4.58 11.72 13.44
N GLU A 8 4.31 12.46 12.36
CA GLU A 8 5.34 12.92 11.42
C GLU A 8 5.93 14.31 11.76
N GLY A 9 5.23 15.11 12.55
CA GLY A 9 5.54 16.52 12.81
C GLY A 9 6.69 16.80 13.79
N LEU A 10 7.50 15.79 14.15
CA LEU A 10 8.71 16.04 14.93
C LEU A 10 9.75 16.71 14.02
N GLU A 11 9.77 18.05 14.05
CA GLU A 11 10.83 18.84 13.45
C GLU A 11 12.18 18.35 14.01
N LEU A 12 13.16 18.20 13.13
CA LEU A 12 14.54 17.93 13.53
C LEU A 12 15.06 19.16 14.28
N SER A 13 14.84 19.20 15.60
CA SER A 13 15.37 20.25 16.48
C SER A 13 16.88 20.01 16.63
N ASP A 14 17.66 20.86 15.98
CA ASP A 14 19.12 20.91 16.13
C ASP A 14 19.45 21.60 17.46
N SER A 15 19.28 20.89 18.57
CA SER A 15 19.62 21.35 19.93
C SER A 15 21.06 20.95 20.31
N ASP A 16 22.03 21.24 19.44
CA ASP A 16 23.47 21.08 19.74
C ASP A 16 24.20 22.44 19.71
N ASP A 17 23.55 23.51 20.20
CA ASP A 17 24.23 24.79 20.48
C ASP A 17 24.57 24.89 21.98
N TYR A 18 25.85 24.71 22.28
CA TYR A 18 26.62 25.16 23.45
C TYR A 18 26.01 24.98 24.86
N ASP A 19 26.23 23.81 25.46
CA ASP A 19 26.23 23.65 26.92
C ASP A 19 27.60 24.05 27.49
N GLU A 20 27.78 25.34 27.81
CA GLU A 20 28.75 25.79 28.79
C GLU A 20 28.03 26.55 29.90
N ARG A 21 27.67 25.86 30.99
CA ARG A 21 27.56 26.49 32.32
C ARG A 21 28.18 25.60 33.38
N GLN A 22 29.36 26.01 33.81
CA GLN A 22 29.98 25.58 35.06
C GLN A 22 29.16 26.06 36.27
N SER A 23 29.21 25.23 37.29
CA SER A 23 28.82 25.45 38.68
C SER A 23 29.49 26.69 39.27
N GLU A 24 28.73 27.48 40.04
CA GLU A 24 29.01 27.88 41.45
C GLU A 24 28.15 29.08 41.87
N GLY A 25 27.69 29.09 43.11
CA GLY A 25 27.38 30.32 43.87
C GLY A 25 25.91 30.56 44.21
N GLU A 26 25.50 30.09 45.38
CA GLU A 26 24.41 30.67 46.18
C GLU A 26 24.80 32.11 46.61
N GLU A 27 23.86 33.06 46.57
CA GLU A 27 23.57 34.01 47.67
C GLU A 27 22.44 35.00 47.28
N ASP A 28 21.67 35.29 48.31
CA ASP A 28 20.36 35.93 48.46
C ASP A 28 20.14 37.40 48.02
N GLU A 29 18.84 37.71 47.83
CA GLU A 29 18.09 38.94 48.17
C GLU A 29 18.51 40.31 47.59
N ASP A 30 17.62 40.99 46.84
CA ASP A 30 16.62 41.95 47.36
C ASP A 30 15.98 42.77 46.20
N TYR A 31 14.87 43.44 46.52
CA TYR A 31 13.82 44.01 45.67
C TYR A 31 14.15 45.26 44.82
N ASP A 32 13.26 45.51 43.84
CA ASP A 32 12.51 46.77 43.57
C ASP A 32 12.70 47.52 42.22
N THR A 33 11.67 47.35 41.37
CA THR A 33 10.85 48.29 40.56
C THR A 33 11.31 49.72 40.22
N SER A 34 11.30 50.06 38.92
CA SER A 34 10.70 51.27 38.26
C SER A 34 11.28 51.40 36.82
N GLU A 35 10.51 51.35 35.72
CA GLU A 35 9.83 52.49 35.05
C GLU A 35 10.75 53.75 34.93
N GLU A 36 10.94 54.46 33.83
CA GLU A 36 10.26 54.65 32.55
C GLU A 36 11.10 55.67 31.71
N GLN A 37 10.71 55.90 30.44
CA GLN A 37 10.98 57.09 29.58
C GLN A 37 12.37 57.22 28.93
N GLN A 38 12.53 57.18 27.59
CA GLN A 38 12.04 58.04 26.49
C GLN A 38 12.92 59.27 26.19
N ASP A 39 12.97 59.56 24.88
CA ASP A 39 13.46 60.75 24.14
C ASP A 39 14.94 60.73 23.69
N GLU A 40 15.23 60.68 22.38
CA GLU A 40 15.10 61.75 21.36
C GLU A 40 16.01 62.95 21.72
N GLU A 41 16.79 63.62 20.87
CA GLU A 41 16.94 63.68 19.42
C GLU A 41 18.16 64.61 19.14
N GLN A 42 18.74 64.48 17.95
CA GLN A 42 19.21 65.58 17.07
C GLN A 42 20.49 66.43 17.34
N ARG A 43 21.30 66.47 16.25
CA ARG A 43 21.96 67.65 15.60
C ARG A 43 23.21 68.23 16.29
N SER A 44 24.27 68.73 15.61
CA SER A 44 24.54 69.06 14.21
C SER A 44 26.04 69.37 13.97
N HIS A 45 26.48 69.13 12.72
CA HIS A 45 27.47 69.85 11.88
C HIS A 45 28.72 70.56 12.44
N GLY A 46 29.88 70.25 11.81
CA GLY A 46 30.82 71.27 11.34
C GLY A 46 32.29 70.86 11.12
N GLY A 47 32.72 70.72 9.86
CA GLY A 47 34.02 71.28 9.41
C GLY A 47 35.28 70.39 9.27
N ARG A 48 35.47 69.88 8.04
CA ARG A 48 36.70 69.95 7.19
C ARG A 48 38.02 69.23 7.59
N GLU A 49 38.35 68.26 6.72
CA GLU A 49 39.67 67.82 6.20
C GLU A 49 40.90 67.85 7.12
N THR A 50 41.45 66.67 7.44
CA THR A 50 42.87 66.31 7.24
C THR A 50 43.07 64.83 7.59
N THR A 51 43.57 64.05 6.64
CA THR A 51 44.13 62.71 6.88
C THR A 51 45.39 62.82 7.75
N PRO A 52 45.59 61.88 8.70
CA PRO A 52 46.86 61.17 8.69
C PRO A 52 46.68 59.66 8.96
N SER A 53 47.26 58.88 8.07
CA SER A 53 47.30 57.42 8.05
C SER A 53 48.27 56.81 9.07
N SER A 54 48.23 57.22 10.34
CA SER A 54 49.19 56.73 11.36
C SER A 54 48.57 56.27 12.68
N ALA A 55 47.23 56.15 12.78
CA ALA A 55 46.55 55.72 14.01
C ALA A 55 46.19 54.22 14.04
N LEU A 56 46.35 53.50 12.92
CA LEU A 56 46.02 52.07 12.84
C LEU A 56 47.18 51.18 13.34
N ASP A 57 48.43 51.59 13.15
CA ASP A 57 49.61 50.84 13.58
C ASP A 57 49.78 50.81 15.11
N ASP A 58 49.34 51.87 15.80
CA ASP A 58 49.35 51.95 17.27
C ASP A 58 48.23 51.13 17.94
N VAL A 59 47.13 50.91 17.22
CA VAL A 59 46.03 50.04 17.67
C VAL A 59 46.36 48.57 17.38
N GLU A 60 46.99 48.29 16.24
CA GLU A 60 47.44 46.93 15.86
C GLU A 60 48.58 46.41 16.76
N SER A 61 49.51 47.29 17.16
CA SER A 61 50.59 46.94 18.09
C SER A 61 50.09 46.67 19.51
N ARG A 62 49.04 47.39 19.97
CA ARG A 62 48.38 47.14 21.27
C ARG A 62 47.50 45.89 21.27
N LEU A 63 46.88 45.54 20.14
CA LEU A 63 46.13 44.29 19.96
C LEU A 63 47.05 43.05 19.90
N LYS A 64 48.23 43.16 19.29
CA LYS A 64 49.24 42.07 19.26
C LYS A 64 49.87 41.78 20.63
N ALA A 65 49.89 42.75 21.54
CA ALA A 65 50.42 42.59 22.89
C ALA A 65 49.46 41.85 23.85
N LEU A 66 48.16 41.81 23.52
CA LEU A 66 47.14 41.08 24.26
C LEU A 66 46.96 39.69 23.64
N LYS A 67 47.56 38.66 24.25
CA LYS A 67 47.42 37.24 23.85
C LYS A 67 45.98 36.71 24.06
N LEU A 68 45.02 37.23 23.31
CA LEU A 68 43.68 36.66 23.20
C LEU A 68 43.71 35.56 22.15
N LYS A 69 43.38 34.33 22.56
CA LYS A 69 43.17 33.19 21.66
C LYS A 69 41.91 33.42 20.83
N TYR A 70 42.04 34.16 19.73
CA TYR A 70 41.10 34.11 18.63
C TYR A 70 41.76 33.39 17.46
N SER A 71 41.18 32.26 17.06
CA SER A 71 41.51 31.54 15.84
C SER A 71 41.32 32.48 14.65
N THR A 72 42.43 32.96 14.09
CA THR A 72 42.47 33.83 12.89
C THR A 72 42.38 32.95 11.64
N PRO A 73 41.70 33.39 10.57
CA PRO A 73 41.35 32.57 9.42
C PRO A 73 42.58 32.37 8.52
N ALA A 74 43.03 31.13 8.42
CA ALA A 74 44.12 30.75 7.54
C ALA A 74 43.64 30.72 6.08
N SER A 75 44.24 31.61 5.29
CA SER A 75 44.63 31.46 3.88
C SER A 75 43.84 30.47 3.02
N VAL A 76 43.24 31.03 1.96
CA VAL A 76 42.70 30.35 0.78
C VAL A 76 43.78 29.45 0.15
N SER A 77 43.92 28.24 0.66
CA SER A 77 44.56 27.12 -0.01
C SER A 77 43.48 26.32 -0.71
N ALA A 78 43.64 26.13 -2.03
CA ALA A 78 42.82 25.26 -2.86
C ALA A 78 42.83 23.81 -2.32
N SER A 79 41.91 23.50 -1.40
CA SER A 79 41.53 22.13 -1.00
C SER A 79 40.19 22.05 -0.24
N ALA A 80 39.35 23.09 -0.30
CA ALA A 80 37.95 22.97 0.07
C ALA A 80 37.13 22.59 -1.17
N SER A 81 37.23 21.33 -1.61
CA SER A 81 36.15 20.79 -2.40
C SER A 81 34.91 20.82 -1.50
N GLN A 82 33.91 21.65 -1.82
CA GLN A 82 32.57 21.43 -1.30
C GLN A 82 32.29 19.94 -1.51
N LYS A 83 32.11 19.19 -0.43
CA LYS A 83 31.88 17.75 -0.51
C LYS A 83 30.62 17.56 -1.35
N LYS A 84 30.80 17.19 -2.62
CA LYS A 84 29.69 16.91 -3.54
C LYS A 84 28.80 15.86 -2.87
N ASN A 85 27.49 16.03 -2.96
CA ASN A 85 26.49 15.13 -2.36
C ASN A 85 26.53 15.06 -0.82
N ALA A 86 26.96 16.14 -0.14
CA ALA A 86 26.97 16.20 1.31
C ALA A 86 25.54 16.21 1.90
N VAL A 87 25.34 15.43 2.96
CA VAL A 87 24.08 15.28 3.69
C VAL A 87 24.32 15.08 5.18
N LYS A 88 23.32 15.40 6.00
CA LYS A 88 23.26 15.01 7.42
C LYS A 88 22.36 13.78 7.54
N LEU A 89 22.84 12.76 8.25
CA LEU A 89 22.14 11.49 8.39
C LEU A 89 21.60 11.32 9.82
N TYR A 90 20.33 10.99 9.91
CA TYR A 90 19.61 10.75 11.17
C TYR A 90 19.06 9.34 11.21
N ARG A 91 18.98 8.78 12.42
CA ARG A 91 18.31 7.51 12.69
C ARG A 91 17.12 7.76 13.59
N HIS A 92 15.98 7.20 13.23
CA HIS A 92 14.80 7.20 14.06
C HIS A 92 14.97 6.21 15.22
N VAL A 93 14.66 6.64 16.44
CA VAL A 93 14.66 5.81 17.65
C VAL A 93 13.35 5.96 18.40
N GLY A 94 12.97 4.98 19.21
CA GLY A 94 11.74 5.01 20.00
C GLY A 94 10.47 4.60 19.25
N GLY A 95 10.52 4.39 17.93
CA GLY A 95 9.40 3.86 17.15
C GLY A 95 8.14 4.72 17.30
N GLY A 96 6.99 4.10 17.57
CA GLY A 96 5.70 4.78 17.73
C GLY A 96 5.35 5.17 19.16
N THR A 97 6.33 5.15 20.07
CA THR A 97 6.16 5.50 21.49
C THR A 97 6.29 7.01 21.72
N THR A 98 6.00 7.47 22.94
CA THR A 98 6.19 8.87 23.34
C THR A 98 7.66 9.32 23.30
N ASP A 99 8.60 8.37 23.32
CA ASP A 99 10.04 8.62 23.25
C ASP A 99 10.59 8.65 21.82
N SER A 100 9.68 8.63 20.83
CA SER A 100 10.01 8.71 19.41
C SER A 100 10.78 9.99 19.10
N LYS A 101 11.99 9.85 18.54
CA LYS A 101 12.79 10.99 18.10
C LYS A 101 13.80 10.62 17.03
N TRP A 102 14.20 11.62 16.26
CA TRP A 102 15.34 11.54 15.37
C TRP A 102 16.63 11.83 16.13
N LYS A 103 17.62 10.93 16.01
CA LYS A 103 18.97 11.16 16.54
C LYS A 103 19.96 11.33 15.39
N THR A 104 20.83 12.34 15.49
CA THR A 104 21.94 12.52 14.55
C THR A 104 22.83 11.28 14.58
N ALA A 105 22.95 10.62 13.42
CA ALA A 105 23.81 9.46 13.26
C ALA A 105 25.17 9.86 12.67
N GLU A 106 25.20 10.80 11.73
CA GLU A 106 26.40 11.43 11.18
C GLU A 106 26.08 12.89 10.85
N GLY A 107 26.83 13.84 11.46
CA GLY A 107 26.60 15.28 11.27
C GLY A 107 26.92 15.79 9.87
N ALA A 108 27.85 15.14 9.16
CA ALA A 108 28.16 15.41 7.76
C ALA A 108 28.71 14.13 7.10
N THR A 109 28.04 13.67 6.05
CA THR A 109 28.41 12.50 5.25
C THR A 109 28.06 12.73 3.79
N THR A 110 28.31 11.76 2.91
CA THR A 110 27.97 11.87 1.48
C THR A 110 27.12 10.69 1.01
N TYR A 111 26.30 10.92 -0.01
CA TYR A 111 25.59 9.85 -0.72
C TYR A 111 26.15 9.63 -2.13
N CYS A 112 26.01 8.40 -2.63
CA CYS A 112 26.20 8.08 -4.04
C CYS A 112 25.35 6.88 -4.46
N PHE A 113 25.05 6.81 -5.75
CA PHE A 113 24.49 5.62 -6.39
C PHE A 113 25.60 4.86 -7.10
N VAL A 114 25.69 3.55 -6.86
CA VAL A 114 26.66 2.69 -7.53
C VAL A 114 26.02 1.40 -7.97
N LYS A 115 26.49 0.87 -9.09
CA LYS A 115 26.05 -0.43 -9.59
C LYS A 115 26.86 -1.53 -8.88
N SER A 116 26.19 -2.55 -8.33
CA SER A 116 26.85 -3.68 -7.69
C SER A 116 27.82 -4.34 -8.69
N GLY A 117 29.06 -4.56 -8.24
CA GLY A 117 30.10 -5.20 -9.06
C GLY A 117 29.85 -6.70 -9.18
N ASN A 118 30.40 -7.35 -10.22
CA ASN A 118 30.45 -8.82 -10.23
C ASN A 118 31.20 -9.26 -8.97
N GLY A 119 30.66 -10.26 -8.26
CA GLY A 119 31.48 -11.03 -7.33
C GLY A 119 32.60 -11.67 -8.13
N ASP A 120 33.83 -11.24 -7.89
CA ASP A 120 34.97 -12.09 -8.14
C ASP A 120 34.95 -13.20 -7.08
N GLU A 121 35.22 -14.43 -7.53
CA GLU A 121 35.26 -15.67 -6.77
C GLU A 121 36.12 -15.57 -5.49
N ASP A 122 35.80 -16.43 -4.52
CA ASP A 122 36.55 -16.76 -3.29
C ASP A 122 36.10 -16.07 -2.00
N GLY A 123 35.08 -16.67 -1.36
CA GLY A 123 34.74 -16.42 0.03
C GLY A 123 33.74 -17.44 0.54
N GLU A 124 34.23 -18.59 1.02
CA GLU A 124 33.42 -19.54 1.79
C GLU A 124 32.85 -18.83 3.03
N GLY A 125 31.53 -18.60 3.02
CA GLY A 125 30.78 -18.07 4.14
C GLY A 125 29.41 -18.73 4.16
N GLU A 126 29.26 -19.76 4.99
CA GLU A 126 27.97 -20.34 5.35
C GLU A 126 27.07 -19.26 5.98
N GLY A 127 25.83 -19.13 5.48
CA GLY A 127 24.84 -18.21 6.04
C GLY A 127 23.54 -18.15 5.26
N ASP A 128 22.60 -19.00 5.68
CA ASP A 128 21.14 -18.93 5.58
C ASP A 128 20.47 -18.91 4.19
N GLU A 129 19.99 -20.09 3.80
CA GLU A 129 18.94 -20.32 2.80
C GLU A 129 17.63 -19.68 3.26
N ASP A 130 17.20 -18.59 2.63
CA ASP A 130 15.80 -18.25 2.36
C ASP A 130 15.74 -16.98 1.48
N GLY A 131 15.93 -17.17 0.17
CA GLY A 131 15.77 -16.12 -0.82
C GLY A 131 15.64 -16.74 -2.21
N GLU A 132 14.47 -16.57 -2.83
CA GLU A 132 14.20 -17.02 -4.20
C GLU A 132 15.28 -16.50 -5.15
N GLU A 133 15.85 -17.42 -5.95
CA GLU A 133 16.91 -17.17 -6.91
C GLU A 133 16.50 -16.13 -7.98
N GLU A 134 16.68 -14.84 -7.71
CA GLU A 134 16.85 -13.85 -8.79
C GLU A 134 18.27 -14.03 -9.36
N GLU A 135 18.37 -14.38 -10.65
CA GLU A 135 19.63 -14.35 -11.41
C GLU A 135 20.45 -13.10 -11.01
N GLY A 136 21.65 -13.33 -10.45
CA GLY A 136 22.54 -12.31 -9.88
C GLY A 136 23.00 -11.25 -10.88
N GLY A 137 22.07 -10.36 -11.26
CA GLY A 137 22.30 -9.23 -12.13
C GLY A 137 22.86 -8.03 -11.36
N LYS A 138 23.63 -7.19 -12.07
CA LYS A 138 24.10 -5.90 -11.55
C LYS A 138 22.91 -4.99 -11.25
N PHE A 139 22.82 -4.46 -10.03
CA PHE A 139 21.75 -3.54 -9.61
C PHE A 139 22.33 -2.26 -8.99
N TRP A 140 21.60 -1.17 -9.07
CA TRP A 140 21.93 0.08 -8.40
C TRP A 140 21.66 0.01 -6.90
N GLU A 141 22.63 0.50 -6.14
CA GLU A 141 22.63 0.65 -4.69
C GLU A 141 22.75 2.12 -4.30
N LEU A 142 21.95 2.56 -3.35
CA LEU A 142 22.15 3.79 -2.60
C LEU A 142 23.17 3.54 -1.49
N ARG A 143 24.28 4.29 -1.52
CA ARG A 143 25.27 4.32 -0.45
C ARG A 143 25.24 5.66 0.26
N VAL A 144 25.13 5.64 1.58
CA VAL A 144 25.24 6.85 2.43
C VAL A 144 26.28 6.59 3.52
N GLY A 145 27.36 7.36 3.48
CA GLY A 145 28.48 7.22 4.41
C GLY A 145 29.02 5.78 4.49
N SER A 146 29.27 5.30 5.70
CA SER A 146 29.65 3.91 5.98
C SER A 146 28.46 3.01 6.40
N LYS A 147 27.30 3.61 6.70
CA LYS A 147 26.19 2.95 7.39
C LYS A 147 25.14 2.33 6.47
N ILE A 148 25.00 2.86 5.25
CA ILE A 148 23.89 2.50 4.35
C ILE A 148 24.44 2.00 3.03
N ARG A 149 24.00 0.81 2.63
CA ARG A 149 24.32 0.12 1.37
C ARG A 149 23.06 -0.62 0.93
N ALA A 150 22.12 0.09 0.32
CA ALA A 150 20.78 -0.42 0.10
C ALA A 150 20.46 -0.52 -1.40
N ARG A 151 19.89 -1.66 -1.85
CA ARG A 151 19.36 -1.78 -3.22
C ARG A 151 18.32 -0.68 -3.44
N VAL A 152 18.41 0.02 -4.57
CA VAL A 152 17.39 1.00 -4.97
C VAL A 152 16.14 0.24 -5.41
N SER A 153 15.16 0.14 -4.51
CA SER A 153 13.85 -0.47 -4.78
C SER A 153 12.73 0.26 -4.02
N THR A 154 11.49 -0.12 -4.29
CA THR A 154 10.31 0.38 -3.55
C THR A 154 10.27 -0.11 -2.10
N ASP A 155 11.05 -1.12 -1.73
CA ASP A 155 11.16 -1.65 -0.36
C ASP A 155 11.82 -0.65 0.60
N LEU A 156 12.58 0.31 0.06
CA LEU A 156 13.08 1.45 0.84
C LEU A 156 11.95 2.33 1.39
N GLN A 157 10.72 2.19 0.87
CA GLN A 157 9.56 2.97 1.28
C GLN A 157 9.84 4.47 1.31
N LEU A 158 10.67 4.95 0.38
CA LEU A 158 11.23 6.29 0.42
C LEU A 158 10.13 7.35 0.33
N LYS A 159 10.09 8.25 1.32
CA LYS A 159 9.21 9.41 1.38
C LYS A 159 10.01 10.70 1.28
N MET A 160 9.53 11.60 0.44
CA MET A 160 10.20 12.86 0.10
C MET A 160 9.52 14.03 0.82
N PHE A 161 10.33 14.93 1.40
CA PHE A 161 9.90 16.17 2.04
C PHE A 161 10.67 17.36 1.43
N PRO A 162 10.25 17.88 0.26
CA PRO A 162 10.98 18.91 -0.46
C PRO A 162 11.16 20.21 0.34
N GLU A 163 10.14 20.61 1.10
CA GLU A 163 10.18 21.83 1.92
C GLU A 163 11.22 21.74 3.05
N GLN A 164 11.49 20.52 3.53
CA GLN A 164 12.47 20.26 4.58
C GLN A 164 13.84 19.85 4.03
N LEU A 165 13.97 19.73 2.70
CA LEU A 165 15.13 19.15 2.04
C LEU A 165 15.52 17.82 2.70
N ARG A 166 14.53 16.93 2.85
CA ARG A 166 14.67 15.68 3.60
C ARG A 166 14.06 14.52 2.84
N VAL A 167 14.70 13.36 2.90
CA VAL A 167 14.11 12.09 2.48
C VAL A 167 14.19 11.09 3.62
N ASP A 168 13.10 10.39 3.87
CA ASP A 168 12.99 9.37 4.90
C ASP A 168 12.84 8.00 4.22
N PHE A 169 13.49 6.97 4.74
CA PHE A 169 13.48 5.63 4.13
C PHE A 169 13.80 4.52 5.14
N VAL A 170 13.50 3.29 4.77
CA VAL A 170 13.70 2.08 5.58
C VAL A 170 14.95 1.34 5.11
N TRP A 171 15.86 1.05 6.04
CA TRP A 171 17.03 0.19 5.87
C TRP A 171 17.53 -0.29 7.24
N ASN A 172 17.21 -1.52 7.65
CA ASN A 172 17.54 -2.07 8.98
C ASN A 172 17.21 -1.09 10.14
N GLY A 173 16.06 -0.43 10.02
CA GLY A 173 15.66 0.73 10.80
C GLY A 173 15.16 1.85 9.88
N VAL A 174 14.77 2.98 10.47
CA VAL A 174 14.26 4.14 9.72
C VAL A 174 15.29 5.26 9.77
N TRP A 175 15.59 5.82 8.61
CA TRP A 175 16.61 6.83 8.41
C TRP A 175 16.01 8.07 7.76
N ALA A 176 16.58 9.23 8.08
CA ALA A 176 16.31 10.48 7.39
C ALA A 176 17.63 11.08 6.90
N MET A 177 17.64 11.50 5.64
CA MET A 177 18.76 12.17 5.02
C MET A 177 18.34 13.61 4.71
N LYS A 178 19.01 14.57 5.35
CA LYS A 178 18.76 16.01 5.18
C LYS A 178 19.87 16.65 4.36
N PHE A 179 19.50 17.45 3.36
CA PHE A 179 20.43 18.13 2.46
C PHE A 179 20.71 19.55 2.97
N PHE A 180 21.96 20.01 2.80
CA PHE A 180 22.41 21.31 3.34
C PHE A 180 21.96 22.53 2.52
N GLU A 181 21.73 22.38 1.21
CA GLU A 181 21.44 23.48 0.31
C GLU A 181 20.22 23.19 -0.57
N LYS A 182 19.38 24.21 -0.80
CA LYS A 182 18.05 24.09 -1.41
C LYS A 182 18.05 23.70 -2.89
N ASN A 183 19.08 24.06 -3.67
CA ASN A 183 18.89 24.22 -5.12
C ASN A 183 19.71 23.31 -6.04
N ASN A 184 20.32 22.22 -5.59
CA ASN A 184 20.83 21.22 -6.55
C ASN A 184 20.80 19.78 -6.03
N TYR A 185 21.40 19.52 -4.87
CA TYR A 185 21.61 18.14 -4.42
C TYR A 185 20.32 17.36 -4.12
N TYR A 186 19.29 17.99 -3.57
CA TYR A 186 18.01 17.32 -3.33
C TYR A 186 17.35 16.87 -4.64
N ASN A 187 17.18 17.77 -5.60
CA ASN A 187 16.57 17.45 -6.90
C ASN A 187 17.44 16.46 -7.71
N MET A 188 18.77 16.59 -7.64
CA MET A 188 19.69 15.63 -8.23
C MET A 188 19.50 14.24 -7.62
N PHE A 189 19.44 14.13 -6.30
CA PHE A 189 19.18 12.85 -5.63
C PHE A 189 17.86 12.24 -6.08
N VAL A 190 16.77 13.02 -6.11
CA VAL A 190 15.46 12.52 -6.52
C VAL A 190 15.47 12.03 -7.97
N SER A 191 16.10 12.77 -8.87
CA SER A 191 16.26 12.36 -10.28
C SER A 191 17.09 11.09 -10.40
N GLU A 192 18.29 11.07 -9.80
CA GLU A 192 19.21 9.91 -9.85
C GLU A 192 18.57 8.66 -9.21
N PHE A 193 17.84 8.81 -8.11
CA PHE A 193 17.12 7.71 -7.46
C PHE A 193 16.09 7.10 -8.40
N ASN A 194 15.26 7.93 -9.05
CA ASN A 194 14.22 7.46 -9.97
C ASN A 194 14.81 6.80 -11.21
N ASP A 195 15.92 7.31 -11.73
CA ASP A 195 16.65 6.73 -12.86
C ASP A 195 17.25 5.36 -12.49
N CYS A 196 17.89 5.26 -11.32
CA CYS A 196 18.40 4.00 -10.78
C CYS A 196 17.29 2.98 -10.52
N LEU A 197 16.15 3.44 -9.97
CA LEU A 197 14.97 2.61 -9.74
C LEU A 197 14.41 2.07 -11.06
N PHE A 198 14.27 2.92 -12.08
CA PHE A 198 13.80 2.52 -13.40
C PHE A 198 14.69 1.44 -14.01
N GLU A 199 16.02 1.60 -13.95
CA GLU A 199 16.94 0.60 -14.48
C GLU A 199 16.91 -0.70 -13.67
N ASN A 200 16.84 -0.64 -12.34
CA ASN A 200 16.70 -1.83 -11.49
C ASN A 200 15.42 -2.61 -11.75
N VAL A 201 14.34 -1.91 -12.10
CA VAL A 201 13.03 -2.50 -12.36
C VAL A 201 12.92 -3.06 -13.77
N HIS A 202 13.40 -2.32 -14.78
CA HIS A 202 13.16 -2.65 -16.19
C HIS A 202 14.38 -3.23 -16.91
N GLY A 203 15.56 -3.24 -16.26
CA GLY A 203 16.81 -3.74 -16.83
C GLY A 203 17.35 -2.91 -18.00
N VAL A 204 16.84 -1.70 -18.20
CA VAL A 204 17.20 -0.80 -19.30
C VAL A 204 17.43 0.63 -18.81
N GLU A 205 18.36 1.34 -19.45
CA GLU A 205 18.65 2.72 -19.10
C GLU A 205 17.42 3.63 -19.28
N PRO A 206 17.24 4.66 -18.42
CA PRO A 206 16.07 5.54 -18.37
C PRO A 206 16.02 6.60 -19.49
N THR A 207 16.31 6.21 -20.74
CA THR A 207 16.15 7.07 -21.92
C THR A 207 14.69 7.22 -22.31
N ASP A 208 14.31 8.33 -22.95
CA ASP A 208 12.93 8.56 -23.42
C ASP A 208 12.42 7.44 -24.35
N GLN A 209 13.31 6.89 -25.18
CA GLN A 209 12.97 5.78 -26.08
C GLN A 209 12.67 4.49 -25.30
N ASN A 210 13.42 4.19 -24.24
CA ASN A 210 13.20 3.01 -23.41
C ASN A 210 11.94 3.19 -22.54
N LYS A 211 11.75 4.38 -21.96
CA LYS A 211 10.53 4.75 -21.22
C LYS A 211 9.29 4.59 -22.10
N LEU A 212 9.34 5.03 -23.36
CA LEU A 212 8.25 4.83 -24.32
C LEU A 212 7.98 3.34 -24.63
N LYS A 213 9.01 2.49 -24.69
CA LYS A 213 8.84 1.04 -24.89
C LYS A 213 8.21 0.36 -23.68
N VAL A 214 8.59 0.78 -22.47
CA VAL A 214 8.11 0.20 -21.20
C VAL A 214 6.65 0.57 -20.95
N TYR A 215 6.34 1.86 -20.94
CA TYR A 215 5.00 2.35 -20.59
C TYR A 215 4.04 2.30 -21.78
N GLY A 216 4.57 2.42 -23.00
CA GLY A 216 3.76 2.62 -24.20
C GLY A 216 3.32 4.07 -24.37
N LYS A 217 3.03 4.44 -25.63
CA LYS A 217 2.65 5.81 -26.02
C LYS A 217 1.44 6.35 -25.27
N ASP A 218 0.50 5.47 -24.94
CA ASP A 218 -0.78 5.83 -24.31
C ASP A 218 -0.64 6.14 -22.82
N PHE A 219 0.47 5.77 -22.17
CA PHE A 219 0.65 5.90 -20.72
C PHE A 219 1.86 6.75 -20.33
N MET A 220 2.34 7.62 -21.22
CA MET A 220 3.46 8.52 -20.91
C MET A 220 3.18 9.45 -19.71
N GLY A 221 1.90 9.77 -19.45
CA GLY A 221 1.50 10.51 -18.25
C GLY A 221 1.75 9.77 -16.93
N TRP A 222 1.96 8.46 -16.94
CA TRP A 222 2.35 7.72 -15.73
C TRP A 222 3.82 7.92 -15.40
N HIS A 223 4.66 8.14 -16.42
CA HIS A 223 6.07 8.48 -16.26
C HIS A 223 6.29 9.97 -15.98
N ASN A 224 5.47 10.85 -16.58
CA ASN A 224 5.49 12.29 -16.31
C ASN A 224 4.11 12.80 -15.85
N PRO A 225 3.75 12.57 -14.56
CA PRO A 225 2.43 12.90 -14.04
C PRO A 225 2.14 14.39 -14.01
N ASP A 226 3.16 15.24 -13.93
CA ASP A 226 3.00 16.71 -13.96
C ASP A 226 2.42 17.20 -15.30
N ALA A 227 2.55 16.41 -16.36
CA ALA A 227 1.97 16.68 -17.68
C ALA A 227 0.67 15.89 -17.95
N ALA A 228 0.23 15.05 -17.00
CA ALA A 228 -0.97 14.24 -17.16
C ALA A 228 -2.24 15.05 -16.90
N ASP A 229 -3.33 14.66 -17.57
CA ASP A 229 -4.64 15.27 -17.36
C ASP A 229 -5.30 14.71 -16.09
N ASP A 230 -5.37 15.54 -15.06
CA ASP A 230 -5.96 15.19 -13.76
C ASP A 230 -7.47 15.52 -13.67
N THR A 231 -8.09 16.09 -14.72
CA THR A 231 -9.50 16.53 -14.67
C THR A 231 -10.49 15.41 -14.34
N MET A 232 -10.18 14.16 -14.73
CA MET A 232 -11.02 13.00 -14.41
C MET A 232 -11.05 12.66 -12.92
N TRP A 233 -10.06 13.07 -12.13
CA TRP A 233 -10.09 12.85 -10.68
C TRP A 233 -11.13 13.72 -9.98
N ASP A 234 -11.42 14.91 -10.53
CA ASP A 234 -12.36 15.86 -9.95
C ASP A 234 -13.77 15.72 -10.58
N ALA A 235 -13.85 15.34 -11.86
CA ALA A 235 -15.12 15.22 -12.61
C ALA A 235 -16.01 14.03 -12.20
N VAL A 236 -15.47 13.02 -11.50
CA VAL A 236 -16.23 11.82 -11.10
C VAL A 236 -17.39 12.11 -10.14
N ASP A 237 -17.28 13.18 -9.34
CA ASP A 237 -18.26 13.52 -8.32
C ASP A 237 -19.34 14.46 -8.90
N ASP A 238 -19.03 15.23 -9.95
CA ASP A 238 -19.95 16.19 -10.57
C ASP A 238 -21.05 15.55 -11.45
N GLU A 239 -20.81 14.39 -12.07
CA GLU A 239 -21.83 13.72 -12.91
C GLU A 239 -23.05 13.19 -12.12
N LEU A 240 -22.97 13.09 -10.79
CA LEU A 240 -24.07 12.60 -9.94
C LEU A 240 -24.85 13.71 -9.21
N ILE A 241 -24.37 14.96 -9.21
CA ILE A 241 -24.87 16.02 -8.32
C ILE A 241 -25.70 17.04 -9.11
N GLY A 242 -26.89 16.62 -9.53
CA GLY A 242 -27.97 17.51 -9.95
C GLY A 242 -28.64 18.27 -8.79
N SER A 243 -28.14 18.15 -7.55
CA SER A 243 -28.66 18.86 -6.39
C SER A 243 -27.51 19.52 -5.64
N LYS A 244 -27.45 20.86 -5.68
CA LYS A 244 -26.55 21.69 -4.87
C LYS A 244 -26.67 21.32 -3.38
N THR A 245 -25.74 20.52 -2.87
CA THR A 245 -25.38 20.54 -1.45
C THR A 245 -24.24 21.53 -1.25
N PRO A 246 -24.28 22.39 -0.22
CA PRO A 246 -23.34 23.48 -0.08
C PRO A 246 -21.92 22.96 0.10
N SER A 247 -20.99 23.65 -0.55
CA SER A 247 -19.57 23.53 -0.26
C SER A 247 -19.31 23.84 1.22
N SER A 248 -18.23 23.26 1.74
CA SER A 248 -17.72 23.37 3.12
C SER A 248 -18.48 22.56 4.19
N THR A 249 -18.12 21.28 4.30
CA THR A 249 -18.08 20.63 5.61
C THR A 249 -16.61 20.63 6.06
N PRO A 250 -16.27 21.10 7.28
CA PRO A 250 -14.88 21.28 7.68
C PRO A 250 -14.13 19.94 7.66
N SER A 251 -12.91 19.98 7.14
CA SER A 251 -11.92 18.89 6.97
C SER A 251 -11.37 18.30 8.29
N ARG A 252 -12.15 18.34 9.37
CA ARG A 252 -11.77 17.87 10.72
C ARG A 252 -12.88 17.07 11.41
N ILE A 253 -13.51 16.16 10.67
CA ILE A 253 -14.21 15.06 11.34
C ILE A 253 -13.14 14.06 11.76
N LYS A 254 -12.75 14.09 13.05
CA LYS A 254 -11.99 13.00 13.65
C LYS A 254 -12.89 11.78 13.64
N GLN A 255 -12.73 10.97 12.62
CA GLN A 255 -13.44 9.70 12.56
C GLN A 255 -12.74 8.70 13.48
N ASP A 256 -13.27 8.50 14.67
CA ASP A 256 -12.70 7.57 15.63
C ASP A 256 -13.11 6.13 15.32
N LEU A 257 -12.12 5.24 15.36
CA LEU A 257 -12.31 3.80 15.26
C LEU A 257 -12.60 3.26 16.64
N LEU A 258 -13.82 2.76 16.84
CA LEU A 258 -14.28 2.20 18.10
C LEU A 258 -14.23 0.68 17.99
N GLU A 259 -13.45 0.03 18.86
CA GLU A 259 -13.49 -1.41 19.02
C GLU A 259 -14.83 -1.79 19.65
N GLU A 260 -15.65 -2.51 18.90
CA GLU A 260 -16.98 -2.93 19.37
C GLU A 260 -16.90 -4.26 20.10
N PHE A 261 -16.13 -5.20 19.55
CA PHE A 261 -16.11 -6.58 20.02
C PHE A 261 -14.85 -7.34 19.60
N GLU A 262 -14.37 -8.22 20.48
CA GLU A 262 -13.29 -9.19 20.21
C GLU A 262 -13.75 -10.61 20.55
N GLU A 263 -13.52 -11.54 19.64
CA GLU A 263 -13.80 -12.97 19.82
C GLU A 263 -12.54 -13.81 19.64
N VAL A 264 -12.33 -14.76 20.55
CA VAL A 264 -11.24 -15.75 20.43
C VAL A 264 -11.65 -16.83 19.43
N ALA A 265 -10.75 -17.09 18.48
CA ALA A 265 -10.89 -18.16 17.50
C ALA A 265 -10.30 -19.47 18.03
N ASN A 266 -11.01 -20.58 17.80
CA ASN A 266 -10.59 -21.88 18.32
C ASN A 266 -9.76 -22.70 17.32
N THR A 267 -9.59 -22.22 16.07
CA THR A 267 -9.11 -23.04 14.94
C THR A 267 -7.86 -22.52 14.25
N GLY A 268 -7.27 -21.40 14.70
CA GLY A 268 -6.12 -20.77 14.02
C GLY A 268 -6.53 -20.21 12.65
N ILE A 269 -7.14 -19.03 12.62
CA ILE A 269 -7.72 -18.41 11.41
C ILE A 269 -6.65 -18.29 10.32
N GLN A 270 -7.00 -18.71 9.09
CA GLN A 270 -6.18 -18.60 7.88
C GLN A 270 -6.82 -17.71 6.82
N SER A 271 -8.15 -17.57 6.80
CA SER A 271 -8.86 -16.62 5.93
C SER A 271 -10.27 -16.31 6.45
N LEU A 272 -10.86 -15.24 5.91
CA LEU A 272 -12.24 -14.83 6.17
C LEU A 272 -13.11 -15.00 4.92
N ALA A 273 -14.33 -15.50 5.12
CA ALA A 273 -15.40 -15.41 4.14
C ALA A 273 -16.58 -14.67 4.77
N LEU A 274 -16.68 -13.36 4.49
CA LEU A 274 -17.76 -12.54 5.01
C LEU A 274 -19.04 -12.77 4.20
N GLY A 275 -20.14 -13.02 4.90
CA GLY A 275 -21.47 -13.05 4.31
C GLY A 275 -22.12 -11.67 4.31
N ALA A 276 -22.87 -11.39 3.26
CA ALA A 276 -23.80 -10.30 3.17
C ALA A 276 -25.18 -10.68 3.73
N LEU A 277 -25.46 -11.94 4.11
CA LEU A 277 -26.64 -12.36 4.86
C LEU A 277 -26.34 -12.44 6.36
N ASP A 278 -26.84 -13.44 7.07
CA ASP A 278 -26.85 -13.48 8.54
C ASP A 278 -25.53 -13.96 9.16
N ASN A 279 -24.68 -14.64 8.40
CA ASN A 279 -23.49 -15.30 8.93
C ASN A 279 -22.24 -14.94 8.13
N SER A 280 -21.09 -14.98 8.81
CA SER A 280 -19.76 -14.96 8.22
C SER A 280 -18.98 -16.17 8.72
N PHE A 281 -17.84 -16.44 8.09
CA PHE A 281 -17.11 -17.69 8.30
C PHE A 281 -15.62 -17.43 8.50
N LEU A 282 -15.08 -18.00 9.58
CA LEU A 282 -13.65 -18.00 9.86
C LEU A 282 -13.10 -19.35 9.40
N VAL A 283 -12.29 -19.35 8.35
CA VAL A 283 -11.65 -20.56 7.82
C VAL A 283 -10.34 -20.74 8.56
N GLY A 284 -10.23 -21.77 9.39
CA GLY A 284 -9.04 -22.09 10.18
C GLY A 284 -8.43 -23.42 9.80
N ASN A 285 -7.40 -23.85 10.54
CA ASN A 285 -6.63 -25.05 10.25
C ASN A 285 -7.45 -26.35 10.35
N ASP A 286 -8.34 -26.42 11.34
CA ASP A 286 -9.09 -27.65 11.66
C ASP A 286 -10.56 -27.61 11.21
N GLY A 287 -11.00 -26.50 10.64
CA GLY A 287 -12.38 -26.34 10.21
C GLY A 287 -12.81 -24.90 9.98
N ILE A 288 -14.11 -24.75 9.76
CA ILE A 288 -14.77 -23.48 9.47
C ILE A 288 -15.68 -23.15 10.65
N GLN A 289 -15.39 -22.04 11.32
CA GLN A 289 -16.23 -21.51 12.39
C GLN A 289 -17.25 -20.53 11.81
N VAL A 290 -18.53 -20.77 12.07
CA VAL A 290 -19.60 -19.85 11.72
C VAL A 290 -19.72 -18.78 12.82
N VAL A 291 -19.82 -17.53 12.41
CA VAL A 291 -20.09 -16.37 13.29
C VAL A 291 -21.26 -15.58 12.73
N LYS A 292 -22.01 -14.92 13.60
CA LYS A 292 -23.20 -14.18 13.17
C LYS A 292 -22.87 -12.72 12.90
N ASN A 293 -23.51 -12.15 11.89
CA ASN A 293 -23.35 -10.77 11.49
C ASN A 293 -24.32 -9.87 12.24
N PHE A 294 -23.81 -8.77 12.77
CA PHE A 294 -24.57 -7.73 13.45
C PHE A 294 -24.12 -6.35 12.97
N ARG A 295 -24.92 -5.35 13.35
CA ARG A 295 -24.67 -3.94 13.02
C ARG A 295 -23.37 -3.37 13.61
N HIS A 296 -22.88 -3.97 14.70
CA HIS A 296 -21.65 -3.56 15.38
C HIS A 296 -20.51 -4.58 15.19
N GLY A 297 -20.63 -5.48 14.20
CA GLY A 297 -19.58 -6.43 13.88
C GLY A 297 -20.06 -7.86 13.73
N ILE A 298 -19.09 -8.77 13.66
CA ILE A 298 -19.35 -10.21 13.74
C ILE A 298 -19.11 -10.68 15.16
N HIS A 299 -20.05 -11.47 15.69
CA HIS A 299 -19.91 -12.07 17.00
C HIS A 299 -20.73 -13.35 17.17
N GLY A 300 -20.33 -14.15 18.16
CA GLY A 300 -21.02 -15.34 18.63
C GLY A 300 -20.33 -16.62 18.20
N LYS A 301 -20.18 -17.55 19.14
CA LYS A 301 -19.68 -18.91 18.89
C LYS A 301 -20.76 -19.73 18.18
N GLY A 302 -20.80 -19.61 16.86
CA GLY A 302 -21.63 -20.48 16.02
C GLY A 302 -21.06 -21.90 15.93
N VAL A 303 -21.69 -22.71 15.08
CA VAL A 303 -21.26 -24.09 14.83
C VAL A 303 -19.89 -24.08 14.15
N CYS A 304 -19.03 -25.03 14.52
CA CYS A 304 -17.78 -25.28 13.83
C CYS A 304 -17.91 -26.55 12.99
N VAL A 305 -17.73 -26.43 11.68
CA VAL A 305 -17.63 -27.56 10.76
C VAL A 305 -16.17 -27.99 10.73
N LYS A 306 -15.85 -29.18 11.24
CA LYS A 306 -14.49 -29.70 11.21
C LYS A 306 -14.19 -30.31 9.84
N PHE A 307 -12.96 -30.12 9.37
CA PHE A 307 -12.50 -30.90 8.23
C PHE A 307 -12.36 -32.37 8.64
N ASP A 308 -12.88 -33.28 7.82
CA ASP A 308 -12.80 -34.71 8.09
C ASP A 308 -11.36 -35.20 7.85
N ARG A 309 -10.51 -35.02 8.86
CA ARG A 309 -9.17 -35.62 8.92
C ARG A 309 -9.34 -37.06 9.39
N GLY A 310 -9.78 -37.93 8.49
CA GLY A 310 -10.12 -39.31 8.80
C GLY A 310 -9.09 -39.99 9.72
N THR A 311 -9.53 -40.40 10.91
CA THR A 311 -8.77 -41.25 11.82
C THR A 311 -8.62 -42.64 11.17
N GLY A 312 -7.61 -42.84 10.33
CA GLY A 312 -7.27 -44.19 9.85
C GLY A 312 -6.60 -44.35 8.48
N SER A 313 -6.42 -43.32 7.66
CA SER A 313 -5.75 -43.52 6.36
C SER A 313 -4.23 -43.42 6.51
N ARG A 314 -3.61 -44.58 6.73
CA ARG A 314 -2.15 -44.80 6.70
C ARG A 314 -1.60 -44.85 5.25
N ASN A 315 -2.31 -44.28 4.28
CA ASN A 315 -1.90 -44.18 2.89
C ASN A 315 -1.25 -42.83 2.61
N VAL A 316 0.07 -42.85 2.51
CA VAL A 316 0.98 -41.71 2.32
C VAL A 316 0.81 -41.00 0.94
N ASN A 317 -0.16 -41.42 0.11
CA ASN A 317 -0.35 -40.90 -1.26
C ASN A 317 -1.74 -40.29 -1.57
N SER A 318 -2.65 -40.12 -0.59
CA SER A 318 -3.84 -39.29 -0.78
C SER A 318 -3.55 -37.89 -0.25
N SER A 319 -3.47 -36.91 -1.15
CA SER A 319 -3.22 -35.48 -0.91
C SER A 319 -3.55 -35.03 0.51
N SER A 320 -2.51 -34.66 1.27
CA SER A 320 -2.64 -33.93 2.53
C SER A 320 -3.57 -32.74 2.31
N ASN A 321 -4.79 -32.79 2.85
CA ASN A 321 -5.75 -31.69 2.79
C ASN A 321 -5.15 -30.46 3.47
N SER A 322 -4.55 -29.58 2.67
CA SER A 322 -4.09 -28.26 3.09
C SER A 322 -5.31 -27.41 3.44
N THR A 323 -5.13 -26.46 4.37
CA THR A 323 -6.21 -25.56 4.74
C THR A 323 -6.65 -24.73 3.54
N PRO A 324 -7.97 -24.63 3.26
CA PRO A 324 -8.45 -23.81 2.16
C PRO A 324 -7.97 -22.37 2.30
N LYS A 325 -7.34 -21.84 1.24
CA LYS A 325 -6.85 -20.44 1.20
C LYS A 325 -7.81 -19.49 0.50
N LYS A 326 -8.81 -20.03 -0.23
CA LYS A 326 -9.86 -19.24 -0.87
C LYS A 326 -11.21 -19.88 -0.62
N ALA A 327 -12.17 -19.05 -0.21
CA ALA A 327 -13.56 -19.42 -0.04
C ALA A 327 -14.45 -18.38 -0.73
N ILE A 328 -15.45 -18.86 -1.49
CA ILE A 328 -16.50 -17.98 -2.05
C ILE A 328 -17.87 -18.50 -1.64
N LEU A 329 -18.78 -17.58 -1.32
CA LEU A 329 -20.17 -17.89 -0.97
C LEU A 329 -21.05 -17.78 -2.22
N MET A 330 -22.04 -18.66 -2.33
CA MET A 330 -22.95 -18.71 -3.49
C MET A 330 -24.35 -19.17 -3.08
N ARG A 331 -25.30 -19.04 -4.01
CA ARG A 331 -26.69 -19.52 -3.86
C ARG A 331 -27.38 -18.92 -2.65
N GLY A 332 -27.35 -17.59 -2.54
CA GLY A 332 -27.88 -16.90 -1.37
C GLY A 332 -27.20 -17.36 -0.08
N GLU A 333 -25.88 -17.57 -0.15
CA GLU A 333 -25.02 -17.99 0.98
C GLU A 333 -25.43 -19.31 1.64
N THR A 334 -26.09 -20.20 0.91
CA THR A 334 -26.37 -21.58 1.35
C THR A 334 -25.21 -22.53 1.05
N ASN A 335 -24.34 -22.15 0.10
CA ASN A 335 -23.21 -22.95 -0.33
C ASN A 335 -21.90 -22.16 -0.24
N MET A 336 -20.83 -22.84 0.15
CA MET A 336 -19.47 -22.32 0.13
C MET A 336 -18.58 -23.20 -0.74
N MET A 337 -17.86 -22.58 -1.68
CA MET A 337 -16.82 -23.27 -2.45
C MET A 337 -15.48 -23.03 -1.80
N LEU A 338 -14.78 -24.11 -1.48
CA LEU A 338 -13.48 -24.11 -0.83
C LEU A 338 -12.42 -24.55 -1.82
N MET A 339 -11.42 -23.69 -2.03
CA MET A 339 -10.25 -24.00 -2.85
C MET A 339 -9.02 -24.10 -1.98
N SER A 340 -8.36 -25.26 -2.05
CA SER A 340 -7.15 -25.55 -1.28
C SER A 340 -5.97 -25.73 -2.24
N PRO A 341 -4.84 -25.03 -2.03
CA PRO A 341 -3.67 -25.21 -2.87
C PRO A 341 -3.06 -26.60 -2.65
N VAL A 342 -2.42 -27.18 -3.67
CA VAL A 342 -1.83 -28.52 -3.55
C VAL A 342 -0.67 -28.55 -2.54
N LEU A 343 0.12 -27.47 -2.48
CA LEU A 343 1.20 -27.24 -1.52
C LEU A 343 1.29 -25.73 -1.24
N GLU A 344 1.91 -25.31 -0.12
CA GLU A 344 2.03 -23.88 0.21
C GLU A 344 2.70 -23.05 -0.90
N ASN A 345 3.70 -23.61 -1.57
CA ASN A 345 4.46 -22.96 -2.65
C ASN A 345 3.86 -23.19 -4.05
N LYS A 346 2.69 -23.87 -4.14
CA LYS A 346 1.98 -24.12 -5.40
C LYS A 346 0.53 -23.63 -5.24
N PRO A 347 0.23 -22.37 -5.60
CA PRO A 347 -1.08 -21.76 -5.35
C PRO A 347 -2.21 -22.41 -6.16
N HIS A 348 -1.86 -23.24 -7.14
CA HIS A 348 -2.78 -23.90 -8.05
C HIS A 348 -3.52 -25.07 -7.41
N ALA A 349 -4.85 -25.00 -7.44
CA ALA A 349 -5.74 -26.09 -7.06
C ALA A 349 -6.26 -26.82 -8.30
N ARG A 350 -6.47 -28.14 -8.19
CA ARG A 350 -7.04 -28.99 -9.27
C ARG A 350 -8.56 -29.18 -9.16
N GLY A 351 -9.17 -28.61 -8.12
CA GLY A 351 -10.59 -28.79 -7.83
C GLY A 351 -11.07 -27.92 -6.68
N LEU A 352 -12.34 -28.11 -6.30
CA LEU A 352 -13.03 -27.38 -5.24
C LEU A 352 -13.87 -28.32 -4.39
N HIS A 353 -13.98 -28.05 -3.09
CA HIS A 353 -14.98 -28.69 -2.24
C HIS A 353 -16.19 -27.78 -2.11
N GLN A 354 -17.39 -28.30 -2.36
CA GLN A 354 -18.65 -27.62 -2.12
C GLN A 354 -19.17 -28.00 -0.75
N LEU A 355 -19.10 -27.06 0.19
CA LEU A 355 -19.70 -27.16 1.50
C LEU A 355 -21.13 -26.63 1.44
N ASP A 356 -22.09 -27.49 1.81
CA ASP A 356 -23.44 -27.07 2.12
C ASP A 356 -23.45 -26.50 3.55
N ILE A 357 -23.77 -25.22 3.67
CA ILE A 357 -23.66 -24.47 4.93
C ILE A 357 -24.73 -24.92 5.92
N GLU A 358 -25.94 -25.23 5.45
CA GLU A 358 -27.07 -25.64 6.30
C GLU A 358 -26.81 -26.98 6.99
N THR A 359 -26.27 -27.95 6.25
CA THR A 359 -25.95 -29.28 6.79
C THR A 359 -24.54 -29.37 7.38
N GLY A 360 -23.66 -28.42 7.05
CA GLY A 360 -22.25 -28.41 7.46
C GLY A 360 -21.44 -29.55 6.86
N LYS A 361 -21.81 -30.06 5.68
CA LYS A 361 -21.16 -31.21 5.03
C LYS A 361 -20.62 -30.85 3.65
N ILE A 362 -19.48 -31.44 3.29
CA ILE A 362 -19.04 -31.43 1.90
C ILE A 362 -19.98 -32.32 1.10
N VAL A 363 -20.76 -31.71 0.20
CA VAL A 363 -21.74 -32.40 -0.63
C VAL A 363 -21.16 -32.81 -1.98
N THR A 364 -20.13 -32.11 -2.44
CA THR A 364 -19.51 -32.36 -3.75
C THR A 364 -18.02 -32.00 -3.73
N GLU A 365 -17.20 -32.83 -4.38
CA GLU A 365 -15.81 -32.51 -4.74
C GLU A 365 -15.71 -32.35 -6.25
N TRP A 366 -15.45 -31.13 -6.70
CA TRP A 366 -15.40 -30.75 -8.11
C TRP A 366 -13.97 -30.84 -8.65
N LYS A 367 -13.81 -31.34 -9.87
CA LYS A 367 -12.55 -31.27 -10.63
C LYS A 367 -12.60 -30.21 -11.72
N PHE A 368 -11.48 -29.52 -11.94
CA PHE A 368 -11.31 -28.65 -13.09
C PHE A 368 -10.79 -29.45 -14.28
N GLU A 369 -11.58 -29.54 -15.35
CA GLU A 369 -11.21 -30.22 -16.58
C GLU A 369 -11.58 -29.35 -17.78
N LYS A 370 -10.77 -29.44 -18.84
CA LYS A 370 -11.10 -28.86 -20.13
C LYS A 370 -10.68 -29.82 -21.23
N ASP A 371 -11.61 -30.15 -22.13
CA ASP A 371 -11.39 -31.03 -23.28
C ASP A 371 -10.82 -32.42 -22.90
N GLY A 372 -11.24 -33.00 -21.77
CA GLY A 372 -10.75 -34.29 -21.29
C GLY A 372 -9.41 -34.24 -20.55
N ALA A 373 -8.83 -33.05 -20.35
CA ALA A 373 -7.57 -32.86 -19.63
C ALA A 373 -7.80 -32.13 -18.31
N ASP A 374 -7.24 -32.68 -17.23
CA ASP A 374 -7.19 -32.02 -15.93
C ASP A 374 -6.43 -30.69 -16.05
N ILE A 375 -7.02 -29.63 -15.50
CA ILE A 375 -6.37 -28.33 -15.39
C ILE A 375 -6.40 -27.84 -13.94
N SER A 376 -5.68 -26.75 -13.69
CA SER A 376 -5.65 -26.10 -12.38
C SER A 376 -6.13 -24.66 -12.46
N MET A 377 -6.56 -24.14 -11.32
CA MET A 377 -6.89 -22.73 -11.12
C MET A 377 -6.01 -22.16 -10.00
N ARG A 378 -5.53 -20.93 -10.18
CA ARG A 378 -4.86 -20.15 -9.14
C ARG A 378 -5.88 -19.43 -8.25
N ASP A 379 -6.90 -18.84 -8.84
CA ASP A 379 -7.90 -18.03 -8.12
C ASP A 379 -9.32 -18.26 -8.66
N ILE A 380 -10.32 -18.03 -7.81
CA ILE A 380 -11.74 -18.06 -8.15
C ILE A 380 -12.46 -16.86 -7.54
N THR A 381 -13.53 -16.40 -8.19
CA THR A 381 -14.40 -15.34 -7.67
C THR A 381 -15.82 -15.48 -8.22
N ASN A 382 -16.79 -14.82 -7.59
CA ASN A 382 -18.16 -14.76 -8.09
C ASN A 382 -18.23 -14.05 -9.46
N ASP A 383 -19.29 -14.27 -10.23
CA ASP A 383 -19.43 -13.67 -11.58
C ASP A 383 -19.49 -12.14 -11.57
N ASN A 384 -20.02 -11.56 -10.50
CA ASN A 384 -20.13 -10.13 -10.26
C ASN A 384 -20.22 -9.89 -8.74
N LYS A 385 -20.10 -8.63 -8.30
CA LYS A 385 -20.14 -8.26 -6.87
C LYS A 385 -21.42 -8.68 -6.13
N GLY A 386 -22.55 -8.80 -6.81
CA GLY A 386 -23.84 -9.21 -6.22
C GLY A 386 -24.15 -10.71 -6.31
N ALA A 387 -23.39 -11.49 -7.09
CA ALA A 387 -23.73 -12.87 -7.42
C ALA A 387 -23.73 -13.83 -6.21
N GLN A 388 -23.06 -13.48 -5.11
CA GLN A 388 -23.13 -14.20 -3.84
C GLN A 388 -24.58 -14.30 -3.31
N LEU A 389 -25.38 -13.25 -3.50
CA LEU A 389 -26.75 -13.14 -3.00
C LEU A 389 -27.79 -13.81 -3.92
N ASP A 390 -27.41 -14.18 -5.15
CA ASP A 390 -28.32 -14.83 -6.09
C ASP A 390 -28.57 -16.29 -5.69
N PRO A 391 -29.80 -16.68 -5.29
CA PRO A 391 -30.12 -18.06 -4.92
C PRO A 391 -30.03 -19.03 -6.11
N SER A 392 -30.13 -18.53 -7.34
CA SER A 392 -30.06 -19.33 -8.57
C SER A 392 -28.64 -19.45 -9.14
N GLY A 393 -27.66 -18.81 -8.50
CA GLY A 393 -26.27 -18.81 -8.92
C GLY A 393 -25.70 -20.23 -9.13
N SER A 394 -25.18 -20.48 -10.32
CA SER A 394 -24.59 -21.78 -10.67
C SER A 394 -23.29 -21.67 -11.44
N THR A 395 -22.76 -20.46 -11.57
CA THR A 395 -21.53 -20.15 -12.28
C THR A 395 -20.63 -19.31 -11.41
N PHE A 396 -19.33 -19.38 -11.68
CA PHE A 396 -18.31 -18.54 -11.06
C PHE A 396 -17.11 -18.42 -12.00
N LEU A 397 -16.26 -17.43 -11.74
CA LEU A 397 -15.08 -17.18 -12.57
C LEU A 397 -13.86 -17.92 -12.01
N GLY A 398 -12.99 -18.36 -12.92
CA GLY A 398 -11.72 -19.00 -12.61
C GLY A 398 -10.55 -18.35 -13.36
N LEU A 399 -9.43 -18.22 -12.66
CA LEU A 399 -8.19 -17.65 -13.15
C LEU A 399 -7.03 -18.64 -12.97
N ASP A 400 -6.18 -18.75 -13.98
CA ASP A 400 -4.88 -19.44 -13.96
C ASP A 400 -3.85 -18.52 -14.64
N ASP A 401 -2.55 -18.86 -14.64
CA ASP A 401 -1.44 -18.00 -15.14
C ASP A 401 -1.70 -17.42 -16.53
N ASN A 402 -2.35 -18.22 -17.36
CA ASN A 402 -2.68 -17.89 -18.74
C ASN A 402 -4.10 -18.28 -19.12
N ARG A 403 -5.02 -18.31 -18.16
CA ARG A 403 -6.42 -18.68 -18.41
C ARG A 403 -7.36 -17.78 -17.63
N LEU A 404 -8.41 -17.33 -18.30
CA LEU A 404 -9.55 -16.66 -17.69
C LEU A 404 -10.83 -17.33 -18.20
N CYS A 405 -11.68 -17.77 -17.29
CA CYS A 405 -12.84 -18.58 -17.64
C CYS A 405 -14.00 -18.45 -16.67
N GLN A 406 -15.15 -18.97 -17.08
CA GLN A 406 -16.33 -19.15 -16.27
C GLN A 406 -16.67 -20.63 -16.20
N TRP A 407 -16.77 -21.13 -14.99
CA TRP A 407 -17.19 -22.48 -14.66
C TRP A 407 -18.69 -22.52 -14.44
N ASP A 408 -19.32 -23.63 -14.86
CA ASP A 408 -20.74 -23.93 -14.62
C ASP A 408 -20.86 -25.23 -13.83
N MET A 409 -21.62 -25.17 -12.75
CA MET A 409 -21.86 -26.26 -11.81
C MET A 409 -23.08 -27.12 -12.17
N ARG A 410 -23.85 -26.75 -13.19
CA ARG A 410 -25.03 -27.52 -13.61
C ARG A 410 -24.57 -28.76 -14.38
N ASP A 411 -24.87 -29.94 -13.86
CA ASP A 411 -24.62 -31.18 -14.59
C ASP A 411 -25.53 -31.24 -15.84
N ARG A 412 -24.93 -31.28 -17.04
CA ARG A 412 -25.67 -31.41 -18.30
C ARG A 412 -26.35 -32.78 -18.47
N ARG A 413 -25.93 -33.79 -17.70
CA ARG A 413 -26.46 -35.16 -17.78
C ARG A 413 -27.69 -35.38 -16.89
N GLY A 414 -28.02 -34.43 -16.01
CA GLY A 414 -29.24 -34.47 -15.19
C GLY A 414 -29.35 -35.69 -14.27
N MET A 415 -28.23 -36.36 -13.94
CA MET A 415 -28.25 -37.56 -13.11
C MET A 415 -27.87 -37.24 -11.66
N VAL A 416 -28.66 -37.78 -10.72
CA VAL A 416 -28.24 -37.95 -9.32
C VAL A 416 -27.07 -38.94 -9.34
N GLN A 417 -25.83 -38.45 -9.27
CA GLN A 417 -24.69 -39.32 -9.08
C GLN A 417 -24.69 -39.81 -7.63
N ASP A 418 -24.80 -41.12 -7.46
CA ASP A 418 -24.56 -41.78 -6.20
C ASP A 418 -23.11 -41.49 -5.78
N ILE A 419 -22.89 -40.90 -4.60
CA ILE A 419 -21.56 -40.55 -4.08
C ILE A 419 -20.65 -41.80 -4.03
N ALA A 420 -21.24 -43.00 -4.05
CA ALA A 420 -20.55 -44.28 -4.12
C ALA A 420 -19.98 -44.66 -5.52
N SER A 421 -20.37 -43.98 -6.61
CA SER A 421 -19.93 -44.32 -7.98
C SER A 421 -18.74 -43.47 -8.46
N ALA A 422 -17.57 -43.78 -7.90
CA ALA A 422 -16.19 -43.73 -8.42
C ALA A 422 -15.62 -42.57 -9.30
N ASN A 423 -16.37 -41.56 -9.75
CA ASN A 423 -15.81 -40.44 -10.52
C ASN A 423 -16.30 -39.09 -9.95
N SER A 424 -15.40 -38.32 -9.32
CA SER A 424 -15.72 -36.96 -8.87
C SER A 424 -16.27 -36.11 -10.03
N PRO A 425 -17.35 -35.33 -9.83
CA PRO A 425 -17.95 -34.53 -10.88
C PRO A 425 -16.99 -33.47 -11.42
N VAL A 426 -17.12 -33.20 -12.72
CA VAL A 426 -16.28 -32.27 -13.48
C VAL A 426 -17.03 -30.97 -13.70
N LEU A 427 -16.39 -29.84 -13.40
CA LEU A 427 -16.94 -28.53 -13.70
C LEU A 427 -16.94 -28.29 -15.21
N HIS A 428 -18.02 -27.73 -15.72
CA HIS A 428 -18.13 -27.46 -17.15
C HIS A 428 -17.57 -26.09 -17.50
N TRP A 429 -16.76 -26.04 -18.55
CA TRP A 429 -16.31 -24.81 -19.17
C TRP A 429 -17.47 -24.14 -19.93
N ASN A 430 -18.02 -23.05 -19.39
CA ASN A 430 -19.08 -22.31 -20.07
C ASN A 430 -18.50 -21.37 -21.14
N GLN A 431 -17.59 -20.49 -20.70
CA GLN A 431 -16.91 -19.54 -21.54
C GLN A 431 -15.53 -19.23 -20.99
N GLY A 432 -14.66 -18.67 -21.83
CA GLY A 432 -13.33 -18.25 -21.40
C GLY A 432 -12.32 -18.27 -22.53
N HIS A 433 -11.06 -18.01 -22.16
CA HIS A 433 -9.95 -18.07 -23.07
C HIS A 433 -8.69 -18.60 -22.38
N GLN A 434 -7.88 -19.32 -23.16
CA GLN A 434 -6.54 -19.75 -22.77
C GLN A 434 -5.55 -19.04 -23.69
N PHE A 435 -4.68 -18.24 -23.08
CA PHE A 435 -3.69 -17.43 -23.76
C PHE A 435 -2.45 -18.27 -24.06
N SER A 436 -1.75 -17.94 -25.16
CA SER A 436 -0.63 -18.74 -25.67
C SER A 436 0.56 -18.80 -24.73
N ARG A 437 0.79 -17.76 -23.90
CA ARG A 437 1.68 -17.64 -22.72
C ARG A 437 1.94 -16.14 -22.44
N GLY A 438 2.55 -15.82 -21.30
CA GLY A 438 3.10 -14.48 -21.01
C GLY A 438 2.09 -13.46 -20.46
N THR A 439 0.89 -13.90 -20.09
CA THR A 439 -0.05 -13.03 -19.37
C THR A 439 0.27 -12.96 -17.88
N ASN A 440 0.85 -14.03 -17.32
CA ASN A 440 1.30 -14.15 -15.94
C ASN A 440 0.25 -13.61 -14.94
N PHE A 441 -1.01 -13.99 -15.12
CA PHE A 441 -2.11 -13.53 -14.26
C PHE A 441 -1.91 -14.02 -12.84
N GLN A 442 -2.13 -13.15 -11.86
CA GLN A 442 -2.02 -13.47 -10.44
C GLN A 442 -3.37 -13.47 -9.74
N CYS A 443 -4.14 -12.40 -9.93
CA CYS A 443 -5.36 -12.13 -9.17
C CYS A 443 -6.40 -11.43 -10.06
N PHE A 444 -7.66 -11.49 -9.66
CA PHE A 444 -8.75 -10.88 -10.40
C PHE A 444 -9.97 -10.57 -9.54
N ALA A 445 -10.78 -9.63 -10.01
CA ALA A 445 -12.06 -9.25 -9.40
C ALA A 445 -13.07 -8.89 -10.48
N SER A 446 -14.35 -8.85 -10.10
CA SER A 446 -15.47 -8.51 -10.99
C SER A 446 -16.21 -7.27 -10.50
N THR A 447 -16.69 -6.42 -11.41
CA THR A 447 -17.60 -5.31 -11.14
C THR A 447 -19.02 -5.81 -10.82
N GLY A 448 -19.93 -4.91 -10.45
CA GLY A 448 -21.35 -5.21 -10.30
C GLY A 448 -22.01 -5.69 -11.61
N ASP A 449 -21.52 -5.22 -12.76
CA ASP A 449 -22.06 -5.61 -14.07
C ASP A 449 -21.41 -6.87 -14.68
N GLY A 450 -20.42 -7.46 -14.01
CA GLY A 450 -19.70 -8.66 -14.43
C GLY A 450 -18.51 -8.42 -15.37
N SER A 451 -18.05 -7.18 -15.50
CA SER A 451 -16.75 -6.87 -16.12
C SER A 451 -15.61 -7.29 -15.20
N ILE A 452 -14.44 -7.63 -15.74
CA ILE A 452 -13.39 -8.35 -15.01
C ILE A 452 -12.09 -7.56 -15.07
N VAL A 453 -11.49 -7.30 -13.90
CA VAL A 453 -10.14 -6.77 -13.78
C VAL A 453 -9.18 -7.91 -13.43
N VAL A 454 -8.01 -7.95 -14.07
CA VAL A 454 -6.98 -8.95 -13.82
C VAL A 454 -5.64 -8.26 -13.56
N GLY A 455 -5.02 -8.57 -12.43
CA GLY A 455 -3.64 -8.20 -12.09
C GLY A 455 -2.65 -9.29 -12.47
N SER A 456 -1.45 -8.89 -12.89
CA SER A 456 -0.38 -9.79 -13.32
C SER A 456 0.90 -9.66 -12.48
N LEU A 457 1.73 -10.71 -12.53
CA LEU A 457 3.04 -10.77 -11.88
C LEU A 457 3.99 -9.67 -12.39
N ASP A 458 3.86 -9.26 -13.66
CA ASP A 458 4.66 -8.18 -14.26
C ASP A 458 4.13 -6.77 -13.95
N GLY A 459 3.23 -6.64 -12.98
CA GLY A 459 2.64 -5.37 -12.55
C GLY A 459 1.51 -4.85 -13.42
N LYS A 460 1.20 -5.51 -14.54
CA LYS A 460 0.14 -5.04 -15.46
C LYS A 460 -1.25 -5.30 -14.90
N ILE A 461 -2.17 -4.40 -15.21
CA ILE A 461 -3.60 -4.52 -14.89
C ILE A 461 -4.40 -4.49 -16.18
N ARG A 462 -5.24 -5.50 -16.41
CA ARG A 462 -6.04 -5.67 -17.64
C ARG A 462 -7.53 -5.65 -17.34
N LEU A 463 -8.27 -4.88 -18.13
CA LEU A 463 -9.73 -4.71 -18.01
C LEU A 463 -10.44 -5.47 -19.13
N TYR A 464 -11.26 -6.45 -18.78
CA TYR A 464 -12.07 -7.25 -19.70
C TYR A 464 -13.54 -6.88 -19.56
N SER A 465 -14.23 -6.76 -20.69
CA SER A 465 -15.69 -6.56 -20.69
C SER A 465 -16.41 -7.86 -20.32
N LYS A 466 -17.59 -7.75 -19.69
CA LYS A 466 -18.45 -8.91 -19.39
C LYS A 466 -18.77 -9.83 -20.59
N THR A 467 -18.75 -9.29 -21.80
CA THR A 467 -19.09 -10.04 -23.03
C THR A 467 -17.91 -10.78 -23.65
N SER A 468 -16.66 -10.55 -23.20
CA SER A 468 -15.49 -11.19 -23.80
C SER A 468 -14.29 -11.24 -22.86
N MET A 469 -13.83 -12.46 -22.59
CA MET A 469 -12.58 -12.77 -21.85
C MET A 469 -11.37 -12.99 -22.78
N ARG A 470 -11.53 -12.81 -24.11
CA ARG A 470 -10.46 -13.10 -25.08
C ARG A 470 -9.46 -11.96 -25.22
N GLN A 471 -9.93 -10.73 -25.11
CA GLN A 471 -9.10 -9.54 -25.29
C GLN A 471 -9.51 -8.46 -24.29
N ALA A 472 -8.54 -7.96 -23.54
CA ALA A 472 -8.73 -6.82 -22.67
C ALA A 472 -9.10 -5.57 -23.51
N LYS A 473 -10.07 -4.79 -23.02
CA LYS A 473 -10.40 -3.48 -23.59
C LYS A 473 -9.31 -2.48 -23.29
N THR A 474 -8.76 -2.49 -22.08
CA THR A 474 -7.66 -1.62 -21.67
C THR A 474 -6.63 -2.44 -20.89
N ALA A 475 -5.35 -2.16 -21.06
CA ALA A 475 -4.26 -2.79 -20.34
C ALA A 475 -3.30 -1.70 -19.84
N PHE A 476 -3.24 -1.52 -18.54
CA PHE A 476 -2.34 -0.58 -17.89
C PHE A 476 -0.95 -1.20 -17.72
N PRO A 477 0.13 -0.43 -17.95
CA PRO A 477 1.49 -0.89 -17.73
C PRO A 477 1.75 -1.08 -16.23
N GLY A 478 2.68 -1.96 -15.89
CA GLY A 478 3.14 -2.10 -14.52
C GLY A 478 4.13 -1.01 -14.14
N LEU A 479 4.16 -0.65 -12.85
CA LEU A 479 5.13 0.28 -12.26
C LEU A 479 6.36 -0.43 -11.68
N GLY A 480 6.54 -1.72 -11.99
CA GLY A 480 7.70 -2.50 -11.58
C GLY A 480 7.48 -3.50 -10.44
N SER A 481 6.35 -3.41 -9.74
CA SER A 481 6.00 -4.36 -8.69
C SER A 481 4.86 -5.27 -9.14
N SER A 482 4.88 -6.53 -8.69
CA SER A 482 3.82 -7.49 -9.00
C SER A 482 2.47 -7.07 -8.40
N ILE A 483 1.37 -7.39 -9.09
CA ILE A 483 0.02 -7.20 -8.55
C ILE A 483 -0.44 -8.48 -7.86
N THR A 484 -0.42 -8.48 -6.53
CA THR A 484 -0.74 -9.65 -5.69
C THR A 484 -2.23 -9.77 -5.40
N HIS A 485 -2.95 -8.65 -5.39
CA HIS A 485 -4.40 -8.60 -5.22
C HIS A 485 -5.01 -7.43 -6.00
N VAL A 486 -6.25 -7.57 -6.47
CA VAL A 486 -7.02 -6.48 -7.09
C VAL A 486 -8.43 -6.41 -6.52
N ASP A 487 -8.98 -5.21 -6.44
CA ASP A 487 -10.40 -4.97 -6.23
C ASP A 487 -10.86 -3.84 -7.16
N VAL A 488 -12.16 -3.72 -7.37
CA VAL A 488 -12.79 -2.76 -8.28
C VAL A 488 -14.07 -2.24 -7.64
N THR A 489 -14.43 -0.98 -7.83
CA THR A 489 -15.72 -0.48 -7.34
C THR A 489 -16.89 -1.18 -8.05
N TYR A 490 -18.07 -1.21 -7.41
CA TYR A 490 -19.26 -1.83 -7.97
C TYR A 490 -19.59 -1.30 -9.38
N ASP A 491 -19.46 0.01 -9.59
CA ASP A 491 -19.68 0.68 -10.87
C ASP A 491 -18.51 0.56 -11.87
N GLY A 492 -17.39 -0.03 -11.46
CA GLY A 492 -16.21 -0.19 -12.30
C GLY A 492 -15.41 1.09 -12.58
N LYS A 493 -15.72 2.22 -11.93
CA LYS A 493 -15.01 3.49 -12.14
C LYS A 493 -13.60 3.49 -11.56
N TRP A 494 -13.36 2.68 -10.53
CA TRP A 494 -12.09 2.66 -9.82
C TRP A 494 -11.55 1.25 -9.69
N VAL A 495 -10.26 1.10 -9.99
CA VAL A 495 -9.52 -0.15 -9.80
C VAL A 495 -8.42 0.07 -8.78
N LEU A 496 -8.31 -0.86 -7.85
CA LEU A 496 -7.27 -0.90 -6.83
C LEU A 496 -6.37 -2.11 -7.09
N GLY A 497 -5.09 -1.89 -7.30
CA GLY A 497 -4.06 -2.94 -7.34
C GLY A 497 -3.22 -2.92 -6.06
N THR A 498 -2.91 -4.11 -5.55
CA THR A 498 -2.06 -4.30 -4.37
C THR A 498 -0.70 -4.77 -4.83
N THR A 499 0.36 -4.09 -4.40
CA THR A 499 1.76 -4.56 -4.51
C THR A 499 2.28 -4.81 -3.11
N ASP A 500 3.51 -5.29 -2.95
CA ASP A 500 4.09 -5.53 -1.63
C ASP A 500 4.25 -4.25 -0.78
N THR A 501 4.44 -3.09 -1.40
CA THR A 501 4.85 -1.86 -0.70
C THR A 501 3.87 -0.70 -0.85
N TYR A 502 2.93 -0.77 -1.78
CA TYR A 502 1.97 0.30 -2.04
C TYR A 502 0.69 -0.24 -2.70
N LEU A 503 -0.36 0.57 -2.65
CA LEU A 503 -1.54 0.37 -3.51
C LEU A 503 -1.47 1.29 -4.72
N ILE A 504 -1.96 0.82 -5.86
CA ILE A 504 -2.16 1.62 -7.07
C ILE A 504 -3.67 1.81 -7.28
N LEU A 505 -4.12 3.06 -7.23
CA LEU A 505 -5.51 3.43 -7.50
C LEU A 505 -5.60 4.05 -8.89
N ILE A 506 -6.44 3.46 -9.74
CA ILE A 506 -6.62 3.85 -11.15
C ILE A 506 -8.06 4.29 -11.35
N CYS A 507 -8.23 5.50 -11.90
CA CYS A 507 -9.50 5.93 -12.49
C CYS A 507 -9.66 5.26 -13.85
N THR A 508 -10.74 4.51 -14.07
CA THR A 508 -11.02 3.85 -15.35
C THR A 508 -11.87 4.71 -16.28
N LEU A 509 -12.31 5.89 -15.82
CA LEU A 509 -13.12 6.78 -16.63
C LEU A 509 -12.29 7.51 -17.67
N PHE A 510 -12.87 7.67 -18.86
CA PHE A 510 -12.32 8.47 -19.93
C PHE A 510 -13.44 9.00 -20.83
N SER A 511 -13.19 10.16 -21.45
CA SER A 511 -14.06 10.69 -22.49
C SER A 511 -13.70 10.06 -23.82
N ASP A 512 -14.66 9.46 -24.50
CA ASP A 512 -14.46 8.92 -25.84
C ASP A 512 -14.41 10.02 -26.93
N LYS A 513 -14.29 9.61 -28.20
CA LYS A 513 -14.22 10.57 -29.32
C LYS A 513 -15.49 11.39 -29.50
N ASP A 514 -16.61 10.87 -29.01
CA ASP A 514 -17.93 11.49 -29.09
C ASP A 514 -18.24 12.34 -27.83
N GLY A 515 -17.27 12.49 -26.93
CA GLY A 515 -17.40 13.23 -25.68
C GLY A 515 -18.21 12.49 -24.60
N ARG A 516 -18.47 11.19 -24.76
CA ARG A 516 -19.20 10.40 -23.77
C ARG A 516 -18.23 9.79 -22.76
N THR A 517 -18.58 9.92 -21.49
CA THR A 517 -17.87 9.27 -20.38
C THR A 517 -18.09 7.76 -20.41
N LYS A 518 -17.00 6.99 -20.42
CA LYS A 518 -17.00 5.52 -20.44
C LYS A 518 -15.96 4.97 -19.47
N THR A 519 -16.14 3.73 -19.05
CA THR A 519 -15.11 3.00 -18.29
C THR A 519 -14.16 2.27 -19.23
N GLY A 520 -12.93 2.04 -18.78
CA GLY A 520 -11.91 1.26 -19.48
C GLY A 520 -12.27 -0.22 -19.70
N PHE A 521 -13.35 -0.70 -19.06
CA PHE A 521 -13.96 -2.01 -19.32
C PHE A 521 -14.84 -2.04 -20.57
N SER A 522 -15.36 -0.88 -20.99
CA SER A 522 -16.27 -0.75 -22.13
C SER A 522 -15.58 -0.24 -23.40
N GLY A 523 -14.40 0.37 -23.26
CA GLY A 523 -13.62 0.91 -24.38
C GLY A 523 -12.13 1.03 -24.09
N ARG A 524 -11.36 1.27 -25.15
CA ARG A 524 -9.92 1.56 -25.06
C ARG A 524 -9.73 3.00 -24.63
N MET A 525 -9.09 3.21 -23.49
CA MET A 525 -8.86 4.56 -22.94
C MET A 525 -7.83 5.36 -23.77
N GLY A 526 -6.83 4.69 -24.36
CA GLY A 526 -5.76 5.35 -25.10
C GLY A 526 -4.98 6.33 -24.23
N ASN A 527 -4.59 7.48 -24.78
CA ASN A 527 -3.80 8.51 -24.09
C ASN A 527 -4.60 9.46 -23.18
N ARG A 528 -5.90 9.19 -22.97
CA ARG A 528 -6.81 10.02 -22.14
C ARG A 528 -6.97 9.47 -20.73
N VAL A 529 -5.89 8.88 -20.21
CA VAL A 529 -5.85 8.19 -18.92
C VAL A 529 -5.17 9.11 -17.93
N SER A 530 -5.84 9.39 -16.81
CA SER A 530 -5.21 10.11 -15.70
C SER A 530 -4.13 9.26 -15.04
N ALA A 531 -3.10 9.92 -14.51
CA ALA A 531 -2.06 9.24 -13.76
C ALA A 531 -2.66 8.56 -12.51
N PRO A 532 -2.20 7.35 -12.13
CA PRO A 532 -2.69 6.66 -10.96
C PRO A 532 -2.22 7.37 -9.69
N ARG A 533 -2.96 7.16 -8.61
CA ARG A 533 -2.52 7.57 -7.27
C ARG A 533 -1.97 6.37 -6.52
N LEU A 534 -0.89 6.58 -5.79
CA LEU A 534 -0.31 5.58 -4.91
C LEU A 534 -0.83 5.78 -3.49
N LEU A 535 -1.08 4.70 -2.76
CA LEU A 535 -1.36 4.76 -1.33
C LEU A 535 -0.24 4.01 -0.61
N LYS A 536 0.45 4.71 0.30
CA LYS A 536 1.71 4.25 0.90
C LYS A 536 1.71 4.47 2.41
N LEU A 537 2.42 3.60 3.11
CA LEU A 537 2.79 3.86 4.50
C LEU A 537 3.96 4.83 4.57
N THR A 538 4.05 5.56 5.67
CA THR A 538 5.27 6.29 6.02
C THR A 538 6.41 5.31 6.28
N PRO A 539 7.69 5.70 6.10
CA PRO A 539 8.82 4.84 6.47
C PRO A 539 8.76 4.34 7.91
N VAL A 540 8.30 5.20 8.83
CA VAL A 540 8.13 4.87 10.25
C VAL A 540 7.07 3.79 10.43
N ASP A 541 5.88 3.97 9.86
CA ASP A 541 4.79 3.00 9.98
C ASP A 541 5.08 1.69 9.22
N ALA A 542 5.70 1.77 8.03
CA ALA A 542 6.10 0.59 7.25
C ALA A 542 7.11 -0.28 7.99
N HIS A 543 8.02 0.33 8.75
CA HIS A 543 8.95 -0.40 9.62
C HIS A 543 8.26 -0.95 10.88
N MET A 544 7.34 -0.19 11.49
CA MET A 544 6.61 -0.62 12.69
C MET A 544 5.56 -1.71 12.44
N ALA A 545 5.09 -1.86 11.19
CA ALA A 545 4.19 -2.94 10.79
C ALA A 545 4.76 -4.34 11.11
N GLY A 546 6.08 -4.45 11.28
CA GLY A 546 6.78 -5.64 11.78
C GLY A 546 7.12 -6.65 10.69
N ALA A 547 7.25 -7.93 11.07
CA ALA A 547 7.42 -9.01 10.11
C ALA A 547 6.18 -9.14 9.21
N ASN A 548 6.39 -9.55 7.96
CA ASN A 548 5.34 -9.66 6.93
C ASN A 548 4.63 -8.32 6.66
N ASN A 549 5.37 -7.20 6.65
CA ASN A 549 4.84 -5.87 6.34
C ASN A 549 4.44 -5.65 4.87
N LYS A 550 4.49 -6.70 4.04
CA LYS A 550 3.98 -6.67 2.67
C LYS A 550 2.48 -6.43 2.70
N PHE A 551 2.00 -5.55 1.84
CA PHE A 551 0.58 -5.29 1.68
C PHE A 551 -0.12 -6.51 1.09
N HIS A 552 -1.26 -6.88 1.67
CA HIS A 552 -2.13 -7.92 1.12
C HIS A 552 -3.61 -7.65 1.40
N GLY A 553 -4.46 -8.21 0.54
CA GLY A 553 -5.92 -8.18 0.70
C GLY A 553 -6.54 -6.79 0.58
N ALA A 554 -5.97 -5.87 -0.21
CA ALA A 554 -6.53 -4.53 -0.30
C ALA A 554 -7.90 -4.53 -1.00
N GLN A 555 -8.89 -3.91 -0.36
CA GLN A 555 -10.29 -3.92 -0.80
C GLN A 555 -10.99 -2.60 -0.51
N PHE A 556 -12.01 -2.30 -1.31
CA PHE A 556 -12.95 -1.22 -1.02
C PHE A 556 -13.97 -1.67 0.03
N SER A 557 -14.59 -0.71 0.74
CA SER A 557 -15.76 -0.98 1.58
C SER A 557 -16.87 -1.66 0.78
N TRP A 558 -17.55 -2.66 1.35
CA TRP A 558 -18.35 -3.59 0.55
C TRP A 558 -19.77 -3.10 0.24
N VAL A 559 -20.04 -2.81 -1.03
CA VAL A 559 -21.37 -2.51 -1.59
C VAL A 559 -21.73 -3.49 -2.71
N THR A 560 -23.03 -3.78 -2.88
CA THR A 560 -23.53 -4.66 -3.96
C THR A 560 -24.73 -4.09 -4.70
N GLU A 561 -25.09 -2.84 -4.46
CA GLU A 561 -26.25 -2.20 -5.06
C GLU A 561 -25.83 -1.06 -6.00
N GLU A 562 -26.51 -0.94 -7.14
CA GLU A 562 -26.29 0.15 -8.08
C GLU A 562 -26.67 1.50 -7.45
N GLY A 563 -25.85 2.52 -7.69
CA GLY A 563 -26.06 3.87 -7.15
C GLY A 563 -25.46 4.11 -5.76
N LYS A 564 -24.97 3.07 -5.09
CA LYS A 564 -24.17 3.22 -3.86
C LYS A 564 -22.68 3.24 -4.18
N GLN A 565 -21.92 3.94 -3.36
CA GLN A 565 -20.48 4.15 -3.54
C GLN A 565 -19.71 3.68 -2.33
N GLU A 566 -18.59 3.03 -2.60
CA GLU A 566 -17.59 2.70 -1.60
C GLU A 566 -16.99 3.98 -1.00
N ARG A 567 -16.66 3.95 0.30
CA ARG A 567 -16.20 5.13 1.05
C ARG A 567 -14.81 4.98 1.65
N HIS A 568 -14.34 3.74 1.80
CA HIS A 568 -13.05 3.44 2.40
C HIS A 568 -12.28 2.41 1.58
N ILE A 569 -10.97 2.45 1.73
CA ILE A 569 -10.03 1.42 1.27
C ILE A 569 -9.35 0.86 2.51
N VAL A 570 -9.27 -0.46 2.63
CA VAL A 570 -8.50 -1.14 3.67
C VAL A 570 -7.47 -2.07 3.05
N VAL A 571 -6.29 -2.18 3.66
CA VAL A 571 -5.26 -3.19 3.36
C VAL A 571 -4.63 -3.69 4.65
N THR A 572 -4.14 -4.92 4.63
CA THR A 572 -3.35 -5.46 5.74
C THR A 572 -1.86 -5.35 5.44
N ALA A 573 -1.06 -4.95 6.43
CA ALA A 573 0.39 -4.89 6.37
C ALA A 573 0.98 -5.35 7.72
N GLY A 574 1.44 -6.60 7.81
CA GLY A 574 1.94 -7.18 9.06
C GLY A 574 0.89 -7.08 10.17
N LYS A 575 1.18 -6.30 11.21
CA LYS A 575 0.29 -6.09 12.36
C LYS A 575 -0.76 -4.99 12.17
N PHE A 576 -0.80 -4.35 11.01
CA PHE A 576 -1.61 -3.15 10.77
C PHE A 576 -2.75 -3.44 9.78
N SER A 577 -3.98 -3.02 10.13
CA SER A 577 -4.99 -2.70 9.12
C SER A 577 -4.90 -1.22 8.81
N VAL A 578 -4.59 -0.88 7.57
CA VAL A 578 -4.40 0.51 7.12
C VAL A 578 -5.63 0.94 6.34
N ILE A 579 -6.26 2.03 6.77
CA ILE A 579 -7.56 2.47 6.28
C ILE A 579 -7.43 3.88 5.72
N TRP A 580 -7.72 4.05 4.43
CA TRP A 580 -7.86 5.35 3.80
C TRP A 580 -9.33 5.70 3.61
N ASN A 581 -9.64 6.98 3.83
CA ASN A 581 -10.90 7.55 3.38
C ASN A 581 -10.83 7.76 1.86
N PHE A 582 -11.72 7.10 1.12
CA PHE A 582 -11.65 7.07 -0.34
C PHE A 582 -11.97 8.42 -0.97
N GLU A 583 -12.88 9.19 -0.39
CA GLU A 583 -13.19 10.56 -0.83
C GLU A 583 -11.97 11.48 -0.72
N GLN A 584 -11.24 11.41 0.40
CA GLN A 584 -9.99 12.15 0.58
C GLN A 584 -8.92 11.75 -0.43
N VAL A 585 -8.83 10.45 -0.77
CA VAL A 585 -7.90 9.96 -1.78
C VAL A 585 -8.26 10.45 -3.19
N LYS A 586 -9.55 10.64 -3.50
CA LYS A 586 -9.99 11.19 -4.80
C LYS A 586 -9.74 12.70 -4.90
N ASN A 587 -9.84 13.44 -3.81
CA ASN A 587 -9.72 14.89 -3.81
C ASN A 587 -8.31 15.36 -4.22
N SER A 588 -8.19 15.98 -5.41
CA SER A 588 -6.91 16.48 -5.94
C SER A 588 -6.28 17.59 -5.11
N ALA A 589 -7.08 18.33 -4.34
CA ALA A 589 -6.62 19.38 -3.44
C ALA A 589 -6.21 18.87 -2.04
N HIS A 590 -6.21 17.56 -1.82
CA HIS A 590 -5.81 16.97 -0.55
C HIS A 590 -4.34 17.27 -0.21
N GLU A 591 -4.06 17.62 1.06
CA GLU A 591 -2.74 18.06 1.53
C GLU A 591 -1.63 17.05 1.20
N CYS A 592 -1.94 15.76 1.28
CA CYS A 592 -1.02 14.68 0.93
C CYS A 592 -0.38 14.83 -0.48
N TYR A 593 -1.02 15.49 -1.45
CA TYR A 593 -0.50 15.64 -2.81
C TYR A 593 0.29 16.93 -3.04
N ARG A 594 0.38 17.79 -2.03
CA ARG A 594 1.05 19.08 -2.15
C ARG A 594 2.56 18.88 -2.31
N ASN A 595 3.14 19.60 -3.26
CA ASN A 595 4.59 19.61 -3.54
C ASN A 595 5.22 18.23 -3.82
N GLN A 596 4.44 17.22 -4.25
CA GLN A 596 5.01 15.93 -4.65
C GLN A 596 5.57 16.00 -6.07
N GLN A 597 6.65 15.25 -6.31
CA GLN A 597 7.21 15.02 -7.65
C GLN A 597 6.85 13.60 -8.10
N GLY A 598 6.47 13.43 -9.37
CA GLY A 598 6.07 12.14 -9.91
C GLY A 598 4.65 11.72 -9.51
N LEU A 599 4.41 10.42 -9.32
CA LEU A 599 3.06 9.91 -9.05
C LEU A 599 2.58 10.35 -7.66
N LYS A 600 1.41 10.99 -7.64
CA LYS A 600 0.72 11.44 -6.42
C LYS A 600 0.54 10.27 -5.45
N SER A 601 1.04 10.42 -4.23
CA SER A 601 1.06 9.42 -3.18
C SER A 601 0.32 9.92 -1.92
N CYS A 602 -0.64 9.13 -1.42
CA CYS A 602 -1.40 9.43 -0.21
C CYS A 602 -0.85 8.68 1.01
N TYR A 603 -0.53 9.43 2.05
CA TYR A 603 -0.08 8.96 3.37
C TYR A 603 -1.10 9.24 4.48
N CYS A 604 -2.30 9.67 4.09
CA CYS A 604 -3.33 10.15 5.00
C CYS A 604 -4.29 8.99 5.34
N TYR A 605 -3.90 8.18 6.32
CA TYR A 605 -4.60 6.96 6.74
C TYR A 605 -4.74 6.84 8.26
N LYS A 606 -5.55 5.86 8.67
CA LYS A 606 -5.62 5.35 10.05
C LYS A 606 -5.08 3.95 10.13
N ILE A 607 -4.54 3.60 11.28
CA ILE A 607 -4.04 2.25 11.59
C ILE A 607 -4.88 1.64 12.70
N VAL A 608 -5.37 0.43 12.47
CA VAL A 608 -5.73 -0.54 13.51
C VAL A 608 -4.49 -1.39 13.78
N LEU A 609 -3.98 -1.36 15.01
CA LEU A 609 -2.82 -2.15 15.43
C LEU A 609 -3.29 -3.43 16.15
N LYS A 610 -2.63 -4.55 15.86
CA LYS A 610 -2.74 -5.80 16.62
C LYS A 610 -1.39 -6.26 17.17
N ASP A 611 -1.43 -7.14 18.16
CA ASP A 611 -0.22 -7.67 18.81
C ASP A 611 0.52 -8.70 17.94
N GLU A 612 -0.24 -9.39 17.09
CA GLU A 612 0.23 -10.39 16.13
C GLU A 612 -0.10 -9.96 14.69
N SER A 613 0.54 -10.60 13.70
CA SER A 613 0.27 -10.31 12.29
C SER A 613 -1.17 -10.63 11.95
N ILE A 614 -1.80 -9.72 11.23
CA ILE A 614 -3.19 -9.83 10.81
C ILE A 614 -3.25 -10.74 9.58
N VAL A 615 -4.24 -11.61 9.59
CA VAL A 615 -4.51 -12.57 8.51
C VAL A 615 -5.34 -11.91 7.42
N ASP A 616 -6.38 -11.16 7.80
CA ASP A 616 -7.25 -10.47 6.85
C ASP A 616 -7.97 -9.29 7.53
N SER A 617 -8.29 -8.26 6.75
CA SER A 617 -9.01 -7.07 7.19
C SER A 617 -10.03 -6.67 6.12
N ARG A 618 -11.33 -6.70 6.47
CA ARG A 618 -12.39 -6.46 5.49
C ARG A 618 -13.62 -5.80 6.10
N PHE A 619 -14.20 -4.85 5.37
CA PHE A 619 -15.49 -4.26 5.75
C PHE A 619 -16.63 -5.25 5.56
N MET A 620 -17.56 -5.29 6.52
CA MET A 620 -18.83 -5.98 6.38
C MET A 620 -19.66 -5.35 5.26
N HIS A 621 -20.66 -6.10 4.79
CA HIS A 621 -21.61 -5.60 3.80
C HIS A 621 -22.34 -4.35 4.33
N GLU A 622 -22.50 -3.34 3.48
CA GLU A 622 -23.11 -2.05 3.82
C GLU A 622 -24.50 -2.11 4.50
N LYS A 623 -25.24 -3.22 4.35
CA LYS A 623 -26.53 -3.41 5.04
C LYS A 623 -26.39 -3.41 6.57
N PHE A 624 -25.18 -3.65 7.07
CA PHE A 624 -24.84 -3.61 8.49
C PHE A 624 -24.39 -2.23 8.96
N ALA A 625 -24.27 -1.25 8.06
CA ALA A 625 -24.07 0.14 8.44
C ALA A 625 -25.23 0.62 9.32
N VAL A 626 -24.92 1.50 10.27
CA VAL A 626 -25.88 2.06 11.22
C VAL A 626 -26.15 3.53 10.94
N SER A 627 -27.25 4.07 11.46
CA SER A 627 -27.61 5.48 11.22
C SER A 627 -26.55 6.47 11.71
N ASP A 628 -25.79 6.09 12.74
CA ASP A 628 -24.77 6.92 13.41
C ASP A 628 -23.35 6.75 12.83
N SER A 629 -23.13 5.72 12.01
CA SER A 629 -21.88 5.43 11.30
C SER A 629 -22.28 4.95 9.90
N PRO A 630 -22.12 5.79 8.88
CA PRO A 630 -22.64 5.47 7.56
C PRO A 630 -21.92 4.25 6.94
N GLU A 631 -20.81 3.79 7.53
CA GLU A 631 -20.10 2.59 7.12
C GLU A 631 -20.49 1.36 7.94
N ALA A 632 -20.44 0.20 7.28
CA ALA A 632 -20.48 -1.08 7.96
C ALA A 632 -19.17 -1.31 8.74
N PRO A 633 -19.21 -2.12 9.82
CA PRO A 633 -18.03 -2.40 10.63
C PRO A 633 -16.87 -3.01 9.83
N LEU A 634 -15.64 -2.67 10.23
CA LEU A 634 -14.42 -3.32 9.78
C LEU A 634 -14.16 -4.56 10.63
N VAL A 635 -13.99 -5.71 10.01
CA VAL A 635 -13.56 -6.95 10.65
C VAL A 635 -12.06 -7.12 10.44
N VAL A 636 -11.34 -7.38 11.53
CA VAL A 636 -9.90 -7.66 11.54
C VAL A 636 -9.68 -9.02 12.18
N ALA A 637 -9.09 -9.95 11.43
CA ALA A 637 -8.77 -11.28 11.92
C ALA A 637 -7.27 -11.47 12.06
N THR A 638 -6.87 -12.01 13.19
CA THR A 638 -5.54 -12.56 13.45
C THR A 638 -5.66 -14.07 13.60
N PRO A 639 -4.57 -14.85 13.67
CA PRO A 639 -4.66 -16.30 13.82
C PRO A 639 -5.51 -16.72 15.03
N MET A 640 -5.46 -15.95 16.12
CA MET A 640 -6.12 -16.33 17.37
C MET A 640 -7.41 -15.57 17.66
N LYS A 641 -7.69 -14.48 16.96
CA LYS A 641 -8.78 -13.56 17.33
C LYS A 641 -9.45 -12.95 16.10
N VAL A 642 -10.70 -12.56 16.27
CA VAL A 642 -11.38 -11.69 15.33
C VAL A 642 -11.98 -10.51 16.08
N THR A 643 -11.79 -9.30 15.55
CA THR A 643 -12.24 -8.07 16.18
C THR A 643 -13.03 -7.24 15.19
N SER A 644 -14.09 -6.59 15.65
CA SER A 644 -14.89 -5.68 14.83
C SER A 644 -14.73 -4.24 15.30
N PHE A 645 -14.64 -3.32 14.34
CA PHE A 645 -14.47 -1.89 14.57
C PHE A 645 -15.53 -1.09 13.83
N SER A 646 -16.21 -0.20 14.52
CA SER A 646 -17.07 0.82 13.88
C SER A 646 -16.25 2.05 13.54
N ILE A 647 -16.54 2.68 12.39
CA ILE A 647 -15.97 3.98 12.01
C ILE A 647 -16.98 5.07 12.39
N SER A 648 -16.83 5.66 13.56
CA SER A 648 -17.73 6.73 13.99
C SER A 648 -17.34 8.05 13.32
N ASN A 649 -18.32 8.80 12.84
CA ASN A 649 -18.13 10.21 12.45
C ASN A 649 -18.32 11.17 13.64
N LYS A 650 -18.59 10.66 14.86
CA LYS A 650 -18.88 11.51 16.02
C LYS A 650 -17.58 12.10 16.59
N GLN A 651 -17.62 13.42 16.81
CA GLN A 651 -16.66 14.20 17.61
C GLN A 651 -16.89 14.01 19.10
#